data_AF-A0A662E1Z2-F1
#
_entry.id   AF-A0A662E1Z2-F1
#
_cell.length_a   1.000
_cell.length_b   1.000
_cell.length_c   1.000
_cell.angle_alpha   90.00
_cell.angle_beta   90.00
_cell.angle_gamma   90.00
#
_symmetry.space_group_name_H-M   'P 1'
#
loop_
_entity.id
_entity.type
_entity.pdbx_description
1 polymer ?
#
loop_
_entity_poly.entity_id
_entity_poly.type
_entity_poly.pdbx_seq_one_letter_code
_entity_poly.pdbx_strand_id
1 'polypeptide(L)'
;MTLPWLLFSLIIPPAVAALVWFLVRDKQVDPSVVVVLNGLMPGSGLAAVDRPIFEVALGVLLGQIGLLAARGPDIGQLAPFVVISAGWALLYTPWNPLTSQPPSNGPRSPENSETSLQSNDEKAWPRNTVGGMANLGQQEESGDPAEGYSVAIRCTECGAEVPVPVLHRAAQCSFCGSHHLVVGHDDLLQVAIPSKITDTRSLREAVLDHLRYRHYLKLYERFVAPLERQATEAGPTGGMMVRADVEAASAAAESAISAKADVYRRNVAKTLEIRDTQQFLAPYYHSMGTLFQAAFGRDPRTQDKKLLFTMASLEGALSAQDLAALPPMGKMSYLKTLISAAQLKPDIQVLAPNKDADTLNNAYGELDKKQLDRSIQTIKLGSSFAEEVKAVVWRPWWVANFIAAGNDESLLVDGASGSVAGPAPFINSEVFQDLPAAARAPGGSLHFQPMECPTCGDEFRYETDAVMHFCSNCHRLFDADGEGKTEIEYDHGKEIPEEDADLVPFWRFPLQLMTGNGSIITDLKHLKDGIDGRMDQIGDEAEQEQDSLWVPAIRCINTRLMTSAFNHLFMHVAHNPPRLIRGRFPLDNTPLPWPICLDEQQVRNFAPLYLANAFDNRDIARVNVHDVGPWLFDAKLLSSGRLTYLPIPRAVTETFRAYVGRYKGGALAAAQGG
;
A
#
# COMPACT_ATOMS: atom_id res chain seq x y z
N MET A 1 -13.50 43.04 25.55
CA MET A 1 -14.83 42.40 25.55
C MET A 1 -15.33 42.37 26.98
N THR A 2 -16.51 42.94 27.26
CA THR A 2 -17.05 42.97 28.63
C THR A 2 -17.60 41.59 29.00
N LEU A 3 -17.53 41.21 30.29
CA LEU A 3 -18.05 39.93 30.77
C LEU A 3 -19.55 39.72 30.41
N PRO A 4 -20.44 40.74 30.50
CA PRO A 4 -21.82 40.61 30.04
C PRO A 4 -21.95 40.27 28.55
N TRP A 5 -21.10 40.83 27.69
CA TRP A 5 -21.13 40.56 26.25
C TRP A 5 -20.66 39.14 25.92
N LEU A 6 -19.63 38.66 26.61
CA LEU A 6 -19.16 37.28 26.46
C LEU A 6 -20.27 36.28 26.83
N LEU A 7 -20.92 36.48 27.98
CA LEU A 7 -22.01 35.62 28.43
C LEU A 7 -23.21 35.68 27.46
N PHE A 8 -23.56 36.88 27.00
CA PHE A 8 -24.61 37.07 25.99
C PHE A 8 -24.29 36.30 24.70
N SER A 9 -23.05 36.41 24.20
CA SER A 9 -22.62 35.77 22.96
C SER A 9 -22.64 34.25 23.03
N LEU A 10 -22.36 33.67 24.21
CA LEU A 10 -22.35 32.22 24.40
C LEU A 10 -23.74 31.63 24.66
N ILE A 11 -24.60 32.33 25.40
CA ILE A 11 -25.86 31.76 25.90
C ILE A 11 -27.03 32.02 24.94
N ILE A 12 -27.09 33.19 24.31
CA ILE A 12 -28.28 33.60 23.56
C ILE A 12 -28.51 32.78 22.28
N PRO A 13 -27.51 32.55 21.40
CA PRO A 13 -27.73 31.76 20.20
C PRO A 13 -28.31 30.34 20.44
N PRO A 14 -27.76 29.52 21.37
CA PRO A 14 -28.36 28.20 21.65
C PRO A 14 -29.73 28.30 22.31
N ALA A 15 -29.95 29.29 23.19
CA ALA A 15 -31.26 29.48 23.84
C ALA A 15 -32.35 29.86 22.83
N VAL A 16 -32.04 30.74 21.86
CA VAL A 16 -32.98 31.14 20.80
C VAL A 16 -33.28 29.97 19.86
N ALA A 17 -32.27 29.20 19.45
CA ALA A 17 -32.50 28.02 18.61
C ALA A 17 -33.40 26.98 19.30
N ALA A 18 -33.16 26.70 20.59
CA ALA A 18 -33.99 25.80 21.37
C ALA A 18 -35.44 26.31 21.57
N LEU A 19 -35.60 27.61 21.82
CA LEU A 19 -36.91 28.24 21.96
C LEU A 19 -37.71 28.19 20.64
N VAL A 20 -37.07 28.51 19.52
CA VAL A 20 -37.70 28.47 18.19
C VAL A 20 -38.12 27.04 17.85
N TRP A 21 -37.24 26.06 18.07
CA TRP A 21 -37.59 24.65 17.90
C TRP A 21 -38.84 24.29 18.72
N PHE A 22 -38.89 24.66 20.00
CA PHE A 22 -40.03 24.33 20.87
C PHE A 22 -41.34 25.00 20.46
N LEU A 23 -41.32 26.27 20.06
CA LEU A 23 -42.53 27.04 19.69
C LEU A 23 -43.15 26.60 18.36
N VAL A 24 -42.30 26.06 17.49
CA VAL A 24 -42.60 25.82 16.09
C VAL A 24 -42.63 24.33 15.75
N ARG A 25 -42.22 23.46 16.69
CA ARG A 25 -42.41 22.01 16.62
C ARG A 25 -43.86 21.71 16.21
N ASP A 26 -44.00 20.90 15.16
CA ASP A 26 -45.27 20.45 14.59
C ASP A 26 -46.09 21.53 13.84
N LYS A 27 -45.52 22.71 13.56
CA LYS A 27 -46.16 23.75 12.73
C LYS A 27 -45.42 23.93 11.41
N GLN A 28 -46.17 24.11 10.32
CA GLN A 28 -45.58 24.56 9.06
C GLN A 28 -45.17 26.03 9.18
N VAL A 29 -43.89 26.29 8.90
CA VAL A 29 -43.29 27.63 8.96
C VAL A 29 -43.21 28.18 7.56
N ASP A 30 -43.63 29.43 7.39
CA ASP A 30 -43.44 30.11 6.12
C ASP A 30 -41.93 30.19 5.78
N PRO A 31 -41.51 29.83 4.56
CA PRO A 31 -40.13 29.95 4.09
C PRO A 31 -39.45 31.29 4.41
N SER A 32 -40.20 32.39 4.32
CA SER A 32 -39.71 33.73 4.64
C SER A 32 -39.25 33.83 6.10
N VAL A 33 -40.02 33.22 7.00
CA VAL A 33 -39.77 33.25 8.44
C VAL A 33 -38.52 32.44 8.78
N VAL A 34 -38.28 31.33 8.09
CA VAL A 34 -37.07 30.49 8.26
C VAL A 34 -35.80 31.29 7.91
N VAL A 35 -35.82 32.00 6.78
CA VAL A 35 -34.69 32.82 6.33
C VAL A 35 -34.44 34.00 7.27
N VAL A 36 -35.51 34.68 7.70
CA VAL A 36 -35.42 35.81 8.65
C VAL A 36 -34.88 35.36 10.01
N LEU A 37 -35.39 34.24 10.56
CA LEU A 37 -34.92 33.69 11.82
C LEU A 37 -33.42 33.36 11.75
N ASN A 38 -32.98 32.65 10.71
CA ASN A 38 -31.56 32.29 10.58
C ASN A 38 -30.65 33.48 10.30
N GLY A 39 -31.16 34.53 9.64
CA GLY A 39 -30.44 35.79 9.47
C GLY A 39 -30.26 36.53 10.80
N LEU A 40 -31.30 36.59 11.64
CA LEU A 40 -31.24 37.28 12.94
C LEU A 40 -30.40 36.52 13.97
N MET A 41 -30.56 35.20 14.04
CA MET A 41 -29.83 34.31 14.93
C MET A 41 -29.47 33.02 14.18
N PRO A 42 -28.22 32.89 13.71
CA PRO A 42 -27.75 31.69 13.03
C PRO A 42 -28.04 30.41 13.82
N GLY A 43 -28.60 29.40 13.15
CA GLY A 43 -29.05 28.14 13.74
C GLY A 43 -30.54 28.11 14.08
N SER A 44 -31.19 29.25 14.33
CA SER A 44 -32.61 29.28 14.74
C SER A 44 -33.58 28.98 13.58
N GLY A 45 -33.29 29.42 12.36
CA GLY A 45 -34.10 29.07 11.20
C GLY A 45 -33.96 27.58 10.84
N LEU A 46 -32.75 27.01 10.95
CA LEU A 46 -32.53 25.58 10.77
C LEU A 46 -33.28 24.74 11.81
N ALA A 47 -33.37 25.24 13.05
CA ALA A 47 -34.17 24.62 14.09
C ALA A 47 -35.68 24.69 13.79
N ALA A 48 -36.16 25.77 13.15
CA ALA A 48 -37.56 25.94 12.76
C ALA A 48 -38.03 24.95 11.68
N VAL A 49 -37.12 24.41 10.87
CA VAL A 49 -37.40 23.40 9.82
C VAL A 49 -36.91 21.99 10.21
N ASP A 50 -36.71 21.75 11.50
CA ASP A 50 -36.35 20.45 12.10
C ASP A 50 -35.13 19.76 11.45
N ARG A 51 -34.08 20.55 11.17
CA ARG A 51 -32.82 20.02 10.62
C ARG A 51 -32.07 19.17 11.65
N PRO A 52 -31.20 18.26 11.20
CA PRO A 52 -30.37 17.46 12.09
C PRO A 52 -29.63 18.31 13.12
N ILE A 53 -29.53 17.81 14.36
CA ILE A 53 -28.92 18.50 15.51
C ILE A 53 -27.54 19.08 15.18
N PHE A 54 -26.75 18.36 14.37
CA PHE A 54 -25.43 18.80 13.95
C PHE A 54 -25.46 20.08 13.10
N GLU A 55 -26.40 20.21 12.15
CA GLU A 55 -26.52 21.41 11.32
C GLU A 55 -26.99 22.62 12.14
N VAL A 56 -27.94 22.41 13.06
CA VAL A 56 -28.39 23.44 14.00
C VAL A 56 -27.23 23.90 14.89
N ALA A 57 -26.43 22.97 15.42
CA ALA A 57 -25.27 23.27 16.26
C ALA A 57 -24.21 24.08 15.50
N LEU A 58 -23.94 23.76 14.23
CA LEU A 58 -23.00 24.51 13.40
C LEU A 58 -23.52 25.93 13.10
N GLY A 59 -24.83 26.08 12.85
CA GLY A 59 -25.46 27.40 12.75
C GLY A 59 -25.31 28.22 14.03
N VAL A 60 -25.58 27.63 15.19
CA VAL A 60 -25.42 28.28 16.49
C VAL A 60 -23.97 28.72 16.73
N LEU A 61 -22.99 27.86 16.43
CA LEU A 61 -21.57 28.19 16.55
C LEU A 61 -21.18 29.38 15.67
N LEU A 62 -21.69 29.44 14.43
CA LEU A 62 -21.46 30.58 13.54
C LEU A 62 -22.00 31.89 14.13
N GLY A 63 -23.18 31.84 14.75
CA GLY A 63 -23.76 32.98 15.46
C GLY A 63 -22.92 33.42 16.67
N GLN A 64 -22.45 32.46 17.47
CA GLN A 64 -21.55 32.73 18.60
C GLN A 64 -20.23 33.37 18.14
N ILE A 65 -19.61 32.84 17.08
CA ILE A 65 -18.38 33.40 16.49
C ILE A 65 -18.63 34.83 16.00
N GLY A 66 -19.74 35.09 15.30
CA GLY A 66 -20.10 36.42 14.82
C GLY A 66 -20.24 37.44 15.96
N LEU A 67 -20.94 37.07 17.04
CA LEU A 67 -21.11 37.94 18.22
C LEU A 67 -19.80 38.18 18.98
N LEU A 68 -18.93 37.17 19.05
CA LEU A 68 -17.59 37.33 19.64
C LEU A 68 -16.68 38.21 18.79
N ALA A 69 -16.79 38.12 17.46
CA ALA A 69 -16.01 38.92 16.51
C ALA A 69 -16.43 40.40 16.50
N ALA A 70 -17.73 40.69 16.60
CA ALA A 70 -18.26 42.07 16.56
C ALA A 70 -17.87 42.93 17.78
N ARG A 71 -17.33 42.34 18.85
CA ARG A 71 -16.84 43.00 20.10
C ARG A 71 -17.80 44.05 20.72
N GLY A 72 -19.08 44.07 20.35
CA GLY A 72 -20.11 45.01 20.79
C GLY A 72 -21.37 44.97 19.88
N PRO A 73 -22.42 45.77 20.18
CA PRO A 73 -23.70 45.76 19.46
C PRO A 73 -23.66 46.49 18.10
N ASP A 74 -22.48 46.68 17.51
CA ASP A 74 -22.34 47.33 16.22
C ASP A 74 -22.88 46.41 15.11
N ILE A 75 -24.11 46.70 14.69
CA ILE A 75 -24.86 45.93 13.68
C ILE A 75 -24.07 45.82 12.37
N GLY A 76 -23.21 46.80 12.05
CA GLY A 76 -22.40 46.78 10.83
C GLY A 76 -21.43 45.60 10.77
N GLN A 77 -20.90 45.16 11.91
CA GLN A 77 -19.93 44.05 11.98
C GLN A 77 -20.59 42.67 11.94
N LEU A 78 -21.89 42.59 12.22
CA LEU A 78 -22.66 41.35 12.17
C LEU A 78 -23.23 41.07 10.77
N ALA A 79 -23.31 42.08 9.90
CA ALA A 79 -23.92 41.98 8.58
C ALA A 79 -23.39 40.82 7.71
N PRO A 80 -22.07 40.50 7.66
CA PRO A 80 -21.58 39.35 6.89
C PRO A 80 -22.13 38.02 7.40
N PHE A 81 -22.22 37.84 8.72
CA PHE A 81 -22.73 36.61 9.34
C PHE A 81 -24.24 36.45 9.14
N VAL A 82 -24.98 37.56 9.19
CA VAL A 82 -26.42 37.61 8.87
C VAL A 82 -26.66 37.16 7.43
N VAL A 83 -25.90 37.70 6.46
CA VAL A 83 -26.04 37.35 5.04
C VAL A 83 -25.69 35.89 4.77
N ILE A 84 -24.57 35.40 5.31
CA ILE A 84 -24.15 34.00 5.15
C ILE A 84 -25.20 33.06 5.74
N SER A 85 -25.74 33.39 6.91
CA SER A 85 -26.69 32.52 7.63
C SER A 85 -28.08 32.55 6.98
N ALA A 86 -28.53 33.70 6.48
CA ALA A 86 -29.74 33.80 5.66
C ALA A 86 -29.60 33.01 4.35
N GLY A 87 -28.45 33.10 3.67
CA GLY A 87 -28.16 32.32 2.47
C GLY A 87 -28.13 30.82 2.72
N TRP A 88 -27.59 30.39 3.86
CA TRP A 88 -27.60 28.98 4.25
C TRP A 88 -29.02 28.46 4.51
N ALA A 89 -29.87 29.25 5.19
CA ALA A 89 -31.28 28.89 5.34
C ALA A 89 -32.05 28.87 4.02
N LEU A 90 -31.71 29.76 3.07
CA LEU A 90 -32.34 29.82 1.76
C LEU A 90 -32.21 28.50 1.00
N LEU A 91 -31.10 27.77 1.16
CA LEU A 91 -30.87 26.46 0.54
C LEU A 91 -31.93 25.41 0.93
N TYR A 92 -32.57 25.58 2.08
CA TYR A 92 -33.58 24.67 2.63
C TYR A 92 -35.01 25.18 2.46
N THR A 93 -35.19 26.27 1.72
CA THR A 93 -36.52 26.81 1.40
C THR A 93 -36.87 26.58 -0.08
N PRO A 94 -38.16 26.55 -0.45
CA PRO A 94 -38.58 26.42 -1.85
C PRO A 94 -38.07 27.55 -2.76
N TRP A 95 -37.54 28.62 -2.18
CA TRP A 95 -36.96 29.76 -2.88
C TRP A 95 -35.52 29.55 -3.33
N ASN A 96 -34.94 28.37 -3.05
CA ASN A 96 -33.64 28.02 -3.58
C ASN A 96 -33.70 27.99 -5.13
N PRO A 97 -32.94 28.87 -5.82
CA PRO A 97 -32.96 28.95 -7.29
C PRO A 97 -32.37 27.69 -7.96
N LEU A 98 -31.71 26.82 -7.19
CA LEU A 98 -31.18 25.53 -7.68
C LEU A 98 -32.20 24.39 -7.62
N THR A 99 -33.31 24.55 -6.91
CA THR A 99 -34.33 23.50 -6.73
C THR A 99 -35.73 23.89 -7.22
N SER A 100 -35.89 25.07 -7.83
CA SER A 100 -37.19 25.52 -8.34
C SER A 100 -37.65 24.66 -9.53
N GLN A 101 -38.52 23.68 -9.29
CA GLN A 101 -39.33 23.06 -10.35
C GLN A 101 -40.48 23.98 -10.77
N PRO A 102 -40.87 24.03 -12.06
CA PRO A 102 -42.09 24.71 -12.48
C PRO A 102 -43.33 23.97 -11.96
N PRO A 103 -44.43 24.68 -11.64
CA PRO A 103 -45.61 24.07 -11.02
C PRO A 103 -46.30 23.08 -11.96
N SER A 104 -46.33 21.81 -11.57
CA SER A 104 -47.09 20.76 -12.27
C SER A 104 -48.58 20.85 -11.89
N ASN A 105 -49.41 21.33 -12.80
CA ASN A 105 -50.86 21.18 -12.73
C ASN A 105 -51.27 19.80 -13.26
N GLY A 106 -51.76 18.91 -12.39
CA GLY A 106 -52.35 17.62 -12.76
C GLY A 106 -53.26 17.08 -11.66
N PRO A 107 -54.46 16.54 -11.98
CA PRO A 107 -55.53 16.33 -11.02
C PRO A 107 -55.37 15.05 -10.18
N ARG A 108 -55.85 15.12 -8.93
CA ARG A 108 -56.03 14.02 -7.98
C ARG A 108 -56.96 12.92 -8.51
N SER A 109 -56.60 11.66 -8.25
CA SER A 109 -57.51 10.52 -8.12
C SER A 109 -56.84 9.34 -7.38
N PRO A 110 -57.61 8.38 -6.81
CA PRO A 110 -57.45 7.96 -5.42
C PRO A 110 -56.81 6.57 -5.20
N GLU A 111 -56.51 6.34 -3.92
CA GLU A 111 -56.38 5.09 -3.15
C GLU A 111 -56.54 3.74 -3.89
N ASN A 112 -55.56 2.84 -3.70
CA ASN A 112 -55.81 1.52 -3.09
C ASN A 112 -54.53 0.71 -2.79
N SER A 113 -54.47 0.29 -1.53
CA SER A 113 -54.14 -1.04 -0.96
C SER A 113 -52.88 -1.85 -1.34
N GLU A 114 -52.05 -2.04 -0.30
CA GLU A 114 -51.58 -3.32 0.28
C GLU A 114 -51.21 -4.50 -0.66
N THR A 115 -49.98 -5.00 -0.59
CA THR A 115 -49.59 -6.16 0.27
C THR A 115 -48.19 -6.68 -0.12
N SER A 116 -47.48 -7.17 0.90
CA SER A 116 -46.14 -7.73 1.01
C SER A 116 -45.72 -8.86 0.04
N LEU A 117 -44.41 -8.98 -0.24
CA LEU A 117 -43.56 -10.07 0.28
C LEU A 117 -42.10 -9.98 -0.22
N GLN A 118 -41.20 -10.42 0.67
CA GLN A 118 -39.75 -10.35 0.63
C GLN A 118 -39.12 -11.36 -0.35
N SER A 119 -38.00 -10.99 -0.97
CA SER A 119 -36.83 -11.89 -1.08
C SER A 119 -35.57 -11.06 -1.35
N ASN A 120 -34.55 -11.32 -0.52
CA ASN A 120 -33.21 -10.73 -0.59
C ASN A 120 -32.42 -11.43 -1.70
N ASP A 121 -31.92 -10.67 -2.66
CA ASP A 121 -30.82 -11.09 -3.54
C ASP A 121 -29.71 -10.05 -3.43
N GLU A 122 -28.57 -10.51 -2.89
CA GLU A 122 -27.30 -9.79 -2.87
C GLU A 122 -26.82 -9.54 -4.30
N LYS A 123 -26.78 -8.27 -4.72
CA LYS A 123 -25.96 -7.85 -5.87
C LYS A 123 -25.16 -6.61 -5.54
N ALA A 124 -23.85 -6.80 -5.67
CA ALA A 124 -22.80 -5.83 -5.45
C ALA A 124 -22.90 -4.64 -6.42
N TRP A 125 -22.67 -3.45 -5.86
CA TRP A 125 -22.65 -2.17 -6.56
C TRP A 125 -21.21 -1.79 -6.94
N PRO A 126 -20.95 -1.23 -8.13
CA PRO A 126 -19.70 -0.52 -8.38
C PRO A 126 -19.86 0.97 -8.04
N ARG A 127 -18.94 1.52 -7.24
CA ARG A 127 -18.79 2.98 -7.05
C ARG A 127 -17.62 3.50 -7.88
N ASN A 128 -17.93 4.35 -8.83
CA ASN A 128 -17.00 5.31 -9.41
C ASN A 128 -17.12 6.64 -8.67
N THR A 129 -15.98 7.22 -8.27
CA THR A 129 -15.81 8.68 -8.21
C THR A 129 -14.36 9.06 -8.51
N VAL A 130 -14.20 10.01 -9.42
CA VAL A 130 -12.98 10.73 -9.78
C VAL A 130 -12.75 11.86 -8.77
N GLY A 131 -11.52 11.99 -8.27
CA GLY A 131 -11.06 13.12 -7.45
C GLY A 131 -9.71 12.82 -6.82
N GLY A 132 -8.66 13.49 -7.28
CA GLY A 132 -7.26 13.24 -6.92
C GLY A 132 -6.92 13.46 -5.44
N MET A 133 -5.78 12.87 -5.06
CA MET A 133 -5.07 12.97 -3.77
C MET A 133 -5.67 12.17 -2.61
N ALA A 134 -5.66 10.84 -2.70
CA ALA A 134 -5.67 9.92 -1.56
C ALA A 134 -5.40 8.46 -1.98
N ASN A 135 -4.28 8.16 -2.65
CA ASN A 135 -3.94 6.77 -3.00
C ASN A 135 -2.82 6.22 -2.13
N LEU A 136 -3.15 5.93 -0.87
CA LEU A 136 -2.70 4.77 -0.09
C LEU A 136 -3.84 4.41 0.89
N GLY A 137 -5.04 4.25 0.34
CA GLY A 137 -6.12 3.53 1.03
C GLY A 137 -5.88 2.03 0.89
N GLN A 138 -6.19 1.27 1.94
CA GLN A 138 -6.37 -0.18 1.85
C GLN A 138 -7.44 -0.44 0.77
N GLN A 139 -6.99 -0.74 -0.45
CA GLN A 139 -7.85 -1.29 -1.49
C GLN A 139 -7.88 -2.80 -1.29
N GLU A 140 -9.10 -3.34 -1.20
CA GLU A 140 -9.39 -4.76 -1.20
C GLU A 140 -8.64 -5.44 -2.34
N GLU A 141 -7.88 -6.48 -2.00
CA GLU A 141 -7.18 -7.34 -2.94
C GLU A 141 -8.20 -7.89 -3.96
N SER A 142 -8.06 -7.48 -5.22
CA SER A 142 -8.82 -8.08 -6.32
C SER A 142 -8.49 -9.57 -6.38
N GLY A 143 -9.51 -10.44 -6.39
CA GLY A 143 -9.40 -11.91 -6.37
C GLY A 143 -8.80 -12.58 -7.62
N ASP A 144 -8.00 -11.87 -8.39
CA ASP A 144 -7.11 -12.45 -9.40
C ASP A 144 -5.74 -12.60 -8.73
N PRO A 145 -5.12 -13.80 -8.69
CA PRO A 145 -3.87 -14.00 -7.97
C PRO A 145 -2.87 -12.97 -8.50
N ALA A 146 -2.43 -12.07 -7.62
CA ALA A 146 -1.44 -11.06 -7.93
C ALA A 146 -0.10 -11.77 -8.19
N GLU A 147 0.05 -12.35 -9.39
CA GLU A 147 1.33 -12.74 -9.93
C GLU A 147 2.18 -11.48 -9.93
N GLY A 148 3.16 -11.43 -9.01
CA GLY A 148 4.19 -10.40 -9.03
C GLY A 148 4.84 -10.36 -10.41
N TYR A 149 5.45 -9.22 -10.75
CA TYR A 149 6.11 -9.11 -12.05
C TYR A 149 7.22 -10.16 -12.19
N SER A 150 7.35 -10.69 -13.41
CA SER A 150 8.32 -11.73 -13.74
C SER A 150 9.40 -11.21 -14.68
N VAL A 151 10.57 -11.82 -14.65
CA VAL A 151 11.64 -11.59 -15.63
C VAL A 151 11.82 -12.86 -16.44
N ALA A 152 11.89 -12.73 -17.77
CA ALA A 152 12.19 -13.85 -18.64
C ALA A 152 13.67 -14.27 -18.49
N ILE A 153 13.90 -15.50 -18.02
CA ILE A 153 15.22 -16.09 -17.84
C ILE A 153 15.35 -17.32 -18.74
N ARG A 154 16.48 -17.48 -19.42
CA ARG A 154 16.72 -18.64 -20.29
C ARG A 154 17.06 -19.88 -19.47
N CYS A 155 16.26 -20.94 -19.61
CA CYS A 155 16.52 -22.25 -19.00
C CYS A 155 17.87 -22.82 -19.46
N THR A 156 18.69 -23.28 -18.52
CA THR A 156 20.01 -23.89 -18.82
C THR A 156 19.90 -25.26 -19.48
N GLU A 157 18.79 -25.98 -19.27
CA GLU A 157 18.58 -27.32 -19.83
C GLU A 157 18.00 -27.27 -21.25
N CYS A 158 16.85 -26.63 -21.43
CA CYS A 158 16.13 -26.63 -22.71
C CYS A 158 16.28 -25.34 -23.53
N GLY A 159 16.87 -24.28 -22.95
CA GLY A 159 17.08 -23.00 -23.63
C GLY A 159 15.82 -22.14 -23.80
N ALA A 160 14.66 -22.53 -23.26
CA ALA A 160 13.41 -21.77 -23.32
C ALA A 160 13.42 -20.53 -22.39
N GLU A 161 12.66 -19.50 -22.72
CA GLU A 161 12.46 -18.33 -21.86
C GLU A 161 11.39 -18.62 -20.80
N VAL A 162 11.82 -18.71 -19.55
CA VAL A 162 10.98 -18.99 -18.38
C VAL A 162 10.64 -17.68 -17.69
N PRO A 163 9.37 -17.30 -17.53
CA PRO A 163 8.98 -16.15 -16.71
C PRO A 163 9.18 -16.49 -15.23
N VAL A 164 10.07 -15.79 -14.56
CA VAL A 164 10.40 -16.00 -13.16
C VAL A 164 9.98 -14.78 -12.34
N PRO A 165 9.03 -14.90 -11.39
CA PRO A 165 8.69 -13.80 -10.49
C PRO A 165 9.94 -13.28 -9.78
N VAL A 166 10.11 -11.96 -9.71
CA VAL A 166 11.39 -11.34 -9.30
C VAL A 166 11.76 -11.55 -7.82
N LEU A 167 10.83 -12.05 -7.01
CA LEU A 167 11.12 -12.43 -5.62
C LEU A 167 11.46 -13.92 -5.46
N HIS A 168 11.27 -14.72 -6.50
CA HIS A 168 11.53 -16.15 -6.43
C HIS A 168 13.02 -16.42 -6.52
N ARG A 169 13.54 -17.12 -5.52
CA ARG A 169 14.88 -17.69 -5.44
C ARG A 169 14.96 -19.10 -6.05
N ALA A 170 13.82 -19.70 -6.41
CA ALA A 170 13.77 -20.93 -7.20
C ALA A 170 12.61 -20.89 -8.22
N ALA A 171 12.82 -21.52 -9.38
CA ALA A 171 11.82 -21.58 -10.44
C ALA A 171 11.80 -22.97 -11.11
N GLN A 172 10.60 -23.39 -11.52
CA GLN A 172 10.42 -24.56 -12.37
C GLN A 172 10.26 -24.12 -13.83
N CYS A 173 11.02 -24.72 -14.73
CA CYS A 173 10.85 -24.51 -16.16
C CYS A 173 9.53 -25.12 -16.62
N SER A 174 8.59 -24.30 -17.07
CA SER A 174 7.29 -24.74 -17.59
C SER A 174 7.38 -25.57 -18.89
N PHE A 175 8.54 -25.60 -19.55
CA PHE A 175 8.76 -26.31 -20.81
C PHE A 175 9.32 -27.72 -20.62
N CYS A 176 10.36 -27.87 -19.79
CA CYS A 176 11.03 -29.16 -19.58
C CYS A 176 10.89 -29.72 -18.16
N GLY A 177 10.32 -28.96 -17.23
CA GLY A 177 10.06 -29.38 -15.86
C GLY A 177 11.27 -29.28 -14.91
N SER A 178 12.45 -28.89 -15.39
CA SER A 178 13.65 -28.74 -14.55
C SER A 178 13.48 -27.65 -13.49
N HIS A 179 14.02 -27.89 -12.30
CA HIS A 179 14.12 -26.88 -11.25
C HIS A 179 15.45 -26.13 -11.34
N HIS A 180 15.40 -24.84 -11.02
CA HIS A 180 16.56 -23.97 -11.03
C HIS A 180 16.58 -23.10 -9.78
N LEU A 181 17.79 -22.84 -9.27
CA LEU A 181 18.03 -21.73 -8.37
C LEU A 181 18.07 -20.43 -9.18
N VAL A 182 17.55 -19.36 -8.60
CA VAL A 182 17.50 -18.03 -9.22
C VAL A 182 18.41 -17.10 -8.42
N VAL A 183 19.48 -16.67 -9.05
CA VAL A 183 20.53 -15.83 -8.44
C VAL A 183 20.63 -14.48 -9.16
N GLY A 184 21.34 -13.52 -8.55
CA GLY A 184 21.50 -12.15 -9.08
C GLY A 184 20.55 -11.11 -8.49
N HIS A 185 19.90 -11.41 -7.36
CA HIS A 185 19.01 -10.47 -6.65
C HIS A 185 19.79 -9.37 -5.90
N ASP A 186 21.07 -9.60 -5.60
CA ASP A 186 21.92 -8.67 -4.86
C ASP A 186 22.46 -7.55 -5.76
N ASP A 187 22.33 -7.73 -7.08
CA ASP A 187 22.69 -6.74 -8.10
C ASP A 187 21.52 -5.80 -8.42
N LEU A 188 21.85 -4.60 -8.91
CA LEU A 188 20.85 -3.69 -9.47
C LEU A 188 20.31 -4.28 -10.79
N LEU A 189 19.12 -4.85 -10.75
CA LEU A 189 18.47 -5.45 -11.91
C LEU A 189 18.21 -4.42 -13.01
N GLN A 190 18.50 -4.78 -14.26
CA GLN A 190 18.29 -3.93 -15.42
C GLN A 190 17.23 -4.56 -16.32
N VAL A 191 16.00 -4.10 -16.20
CA VAL A 191 14.82 -4.74 -16.81
C VAL A 191 14.00 -3.73 -17.60
N ALA A 192 13.29 -4.18 -18.62
CA ALA A 192 12.46 -3.34 -19.46
C ALA A 192 11.04 -3.88 -19.55
N ILE A 193 10.09 -2.96 -19.66
CA ILE A 193 8.70 -3.32 -19.92
C ILE A 193 8.54 -3.55 -21.42
N PRO A 194 8.06 -4.72 -21.87
CA PRO A 194 7.78 -4.96 -23.27
C PRO A 194 6.81 -3.93 -23.83
N SER A 195 7.12 -3.40 -25.02
CA SER A 195 6.24 -2.41 -25.64
C SER A 195 5.12 -3.10 -26.44
N LYS A 196 3.87 -2.70 -26.18
CA LYS A 196 2.72 -3.04 -27.03
C LYS A 196 2.71 -2.22 -28.34
N ILE A 197 3.31 -1.04 -28.32
CA ILE A 197 3.44 -0.16 -29.49
C ILE A 197 4.82 -0.40 -30.11
N THR A 198 4.83 -1.10 -31.24
CA THR A 198 6.08 -1.54 -31.88
C THR A 198 6.38 -0.79 -33.18
N ASP A 199 5.39 -0.07 -33.72
CA ASP A 199 5.48 0.62 -35.00
C ASP A 199 4.55 1.84 -35.08
N THR A 200 4.71 2.66 -36.13
CA THR A 200 3.88 3.86 -36.36
C THR A 200 2.40 3.52 -36.55
N ARG A 201 2.07 2.29 -37.01
CA ARG A 201 0.69 1.86 -37.21
C ARG A 201 -0.03 1.64 -35.88
N SER A 202 0.58 0.89 -34.97
CA SER A 202 0.07 0.67 -33.61
C SER A 202 0.00 1.99 -32.83
N LEU A 203 0.96 2.89 -33.03
CA LEU A 203 0.91 4.24 -32.48
C LEU A 203 -0.31 5.03 -33.00
N ARG A 204 -0.58 4.96 -34.32
CA ARG A 204 -1.76 5.57 -34.94
C ARG A 204 -3.06 5.07 -34.34
N GLU A 205 -3.19 3.75 -34.12
CA GLU A 205 -4.38 3.19 -33.49
C GLU A 205 -4.55 3.69 -32.04
N ALA A 206 -3.47 3.76 -31.25
CA ALA A 206 -3.52 4.31 -29.89
C ALA A 206 -3.97 5.79 -29.86
N VAL A 207 -3.47 6.61 -30.79
CA VAL A 207 -3.91 8.01 -30.94
C VAL A 207 -5.39 8.08 -31.35
N LEU A 208 -5.83 7.25 -32.31
CA LEU A 208 -7.24 7.20 -32.71
C LEU A 208 -8.17 6.80 -31.58
N ASP A 209 -7.79 5.80 -30.79
CA ASP A 209 -8.56 5.33 -29.64
C ASP A 209 -8.64 6.39 -28.55
N HIS A 210 -7.56 7.15 -28.34
CA HIS A 210 -7.58 8.31 -27.45
C HIS A 210 -8.50 9.44 -27.94
N LEU A 211 -8.44 9.80 -29.23
CA LEU A 211 -9.33 10.82 -29.81
C LEU A 211 -10.80 10.38 -29.75
N ARG A 212 -11.07 9.10 -30.03
CA ARG A 212 -12.38 8.47 -29.80
C ARG A 212 -12.82 8.65 -28.35
N TYR A 213 -11.96 8.30 -27.39
CA TYR A 213 -12.27 8.38 -25.97
C TYR A 213 -12.53 9.82 -25.50
N ARG A 214 -11.72 10.80 -25.92
CA ARG A 214 -11.97 12.23 -25.66
C ARG A 214 -13.33 12.68 -26.20
N HIS A 215 -13.71 12.21 -27.39
CA HIS A 215 -15.02 12.51 -27.96
C HIS A 215 -16.16 11.82 -27.20
N TYR A 216 -15.97 10.55 -26.83
CA TYR A 216 -16.88 9.79 -26.00
C TYR A 216 -17.16 10.52 -24.68
N LEU A 217 -16.14 10.94 -23.94
CA LEU A 217 -16.29 11.66 -22.67
C LEU A 217 -17.10 12.96 -22.83
N LYS A 218 -16.84 13.74 -23.88
CA LYS A 218 -17.61 14.96 -24.17
C LYS A 218 -19.09 14.68 -24.41
N LEU A 219 -19.40 13.58 -25.10
CA LEU A 219 -20.78 13.18 -25.34
C LEU A 219 -21.41 12.60 -24.06
N TYR A 220 -20.69 11.76 -23.33
CA TYR A 220 -21.13 11.15 -22.08
C TYR A 220 -21.51 12.22 -21.05
N GLU A 221 -20.65 13.22 -20.83
CA GLU A 221 -20.92 14.33 -19.92
C GLU A 221 -22.17 15.13 -20.31
N ARG A 222 -22.43 15.26 -21.61
CA ARG A 222 -23.58 16.01 -22.14
C ARG A 222 -24.89 15.24 -22.07
N PHE A 223 -24.87 13.92 -22.22
CA PHE A 223 -26.08 13.13 -22.48
C PHE A 223 -26.35 12.01 -21.47
N VAL A 224 -25.32 11.42 -20.86
CA VAL A 224 -25.46 10.29 -19.91
C VAL A 224 -25.36 10.78 -18.47
N ALA A 225 -24.32 11.56 -18.15
CA ALA A 225 -24.11 12.05 -16.79
C ALA A 225 -25.34 12.79 -16.18
N PRO A 226 -26.14 13.58 -16.94
CA PRO A 226 -27.36 14.17 -16.41
C PRO A 226 -28.43 13.12 -16.05
N LEU A 227 -28.55 12.03 -16.82
CA LEU A 227 -29.50 10.94 -16.56
C LEU A 227 -29.10 10.16 -15.31
N GLU A 228 -27.82 9.83 -15.15
CA GLU A 228 -27.32 9.13 -13.96
C GLU A 228 -27.51 9.97 -12.68
N ARG A 229 -27.31 11.29 -12.76
CA ARG A 229 -27.59 12.18 -11.63
C ARG A 229 -29.08 12.19 -11.26
N GLN A 230 -29.98 12.11 -12.25
CA GLN A 230 -31.42 11.99 -12.02
C GLN A 230 -31.84 10.59 -11.52
N ALA A 231 -31.03 9.56 -11.77
CA ALA A 231 -31.31 8.20 -11.30
C ALA A 231 -31.19 8.07 -9.77
N THR A 232 -30.53 9.03 -9.11
CA THR A 232 -30.29 9.04 -7.67
C THR A 232 -31.29 9.94 -6.97
N GLU A 233 -32.49 9.42 -6.70
CA GLU A 233 -33.47 10.11 -5.85
C GLU A 233 -33.43 9.55 -4.43
N ALA A 234 -33.50 10.44 -3.43
CA ALA A 234 -33.67 10.02 -2.05
C ALA A 234 -35.09 9.48 -1.88
N GLY A 235 -35.20 8.18 -1.60
CA GLY A 235 -36.46 7.56 -1.24
C GLY A 235 -37.03 8.16 0.05
N PRO A 236 -38.33 7.94 0.33
CA PRO A 236 -39.01 8.49 1.50
C PRO A 236 -38.41 8.07 2.85
N THR A 237 -37.55 7.04 2.87
CA THR A 237 -36.80 6.57 4.05
C THR A 237 -35.36 7.09 4.13
N GLY A 238 -34.95 7.96 3.21
CA GLY A 238 -33.56 8.45 3.09
C GLY A 238 -32.60 7.48 2.38
N GLY A 239 -33.07 6.31 1.95
CA GLY A 239 -32.30 5.40 1.10
C GLY A 239 -32.23 5.89 -0.34
N MET A 240 -31.04 5.94 -0.93
CA MET A 240 -30.90 6.18 -2.38
C MET A 240 -31.45 4.97 -3.14
N MET A 241 -32.54 5.16 -3.90
CA MET A 241 -33.04 4.13 -4.79
C MET A 241 -32.70 4.51 -6.23
N VAL A 242 -32.04 3.59 -6.95
CA VAL A 242 -31.82 3.75 -8.38
C VAL A 242 -33.09 3.37 -9.11
N ARG A 243 -33.57 4.30 -9.92
CA ARG A 243 -34.74 4.11 -10.78
C ARG A 243 -34.36 3.24 -11.99
N ALA A 244 -34.88 2.02 -12.06
CA ALA A 244 -34.56 1.05 -13.11
C ALA A 244 -34.88 1.55 -14.53
N ASP A 245 -35.89 2.40 -14.69
CA ASP A 245 -36.22 3.07 -15.96
C ASP A 245 -35.13 4.07 -16.39
N VAL A 246 -34.54 4.78 -15.42
CA VAL A 246 -33.46 5.74 -15.67
C VAL A 246 -32.13 5.00 -15.93
N GLU A 247 -31.89 3.88 -15.26
CA GLU A 247 -30.73 3.03 -15.51
C GLU A 247 -30.75 2.45 -16.94
N ALA A 248 -31.90 1.90 -17.36
CA ALA A 248 -32.08 1.41 -18.73
C ALA A 248 -31.91 2.53 -19.77
N ALA A 249 -32.42 3.74 -19.49
CA ALA A 249 -32.23 4.90 -20.35
C ALA A 249 -30.76 5.36 -20.41
N SER A 250 -30.05 5.32 -19.28
CA SER A 250 -28.63 5.65 -19.18
C SER A 250 -27.79 4.69 -20.04
N ALA A 251 -28.00 3.39 -19.88
CA ALA A 251 -27.30 2.36 -20.65
C ALA A 251 -27.57 2.47 -22.17
N ALA A 252 -28.83 2.74 -22.55
CA ALA A 252 -29.18 2.98 -23.95
C ALA A 252 -28.51 4.25 -24.52
N ALA A 253 -28.45 5.32 -23.74
CA ALA A 253 -27.78 6.56 -24.12
C ALA A 253 -26.26 6.37 -24.24
N GLU A 254 -25.63 5.64 -23.31
CA GLU A 254 -24.21 5.29 -23.34
C GLU A 254 -23.85 4.50 -24.60
N SER A 255 -24.65 3.47 -24.93
CA SER A 255 -24.47 2.67 -26.15
C SER A 255 -24.57 3.54 -27.42
N ALA A 256 -25.57 4.42 -27.50
CA ALA A 256 -25.74 5.33 -28.63
C ALA A 256 -24.57 6.32 -28.77
N ILE A 257 -23.99 6.78 -27.66
CA ILE A 257 -22.83 7.68 -27.64
C ILE A 257 -21.54 6.95 -28.03
N SER A 258 -21.36 5.72 -27.55
CA SER A 258 -20.24 4.86 -27.95
C SER A 258 -20.22 4.66 -29.46
N ALA A 259 -21.39 4.37 -30.07
CA ALA A 259 -21.52 4.26 -31.53
C ALA A 259 -21.20 5.57 -32.27
N LYS A 260 -21.60 6.73 -31.72
CA LYS A 260 -21.22 8.05 -32.27
C LYS A 260 -19.71 8.30 -32.18
N ALA A 261 -19.08 7.90 -31.08
CA ALA A 261 -17.62 7.97 -30.93
C ALA A 261 -16.89 7.08 -31.95
N ASP A 262 -17.45 5.90 -32.27
CA ASP A 262 -16.89 5.02 -33.32
C ASP A 262 -17.00 5.63 -34.73
N VAL A 263 -18.11 6.31 -35.03
CA VAL A 263 -18.27 7.09 -36.27
C VAL A 263 -17.23 8.22 -36.32
N TYR A 264 -17.06 8.96 -35.22
CA TYR A 264 -16.05 10.01 -35.10
C TYR A 264 -14.64 9.46 -35.36
N ARG A 265 -14.27 8.35 -34.71
CA ARG A 265 -12.98 7.66 -34.92
C ARG A 265 -12.74 7.34 -36.39
N ARG A 266 -13.74 6.76 -37.08
CA ARG A 266 -13.63 6.42 -38.51
C ARG A 266 -13.46 7.65 -39.40
N ASN A 267 -14.04 8.78 -39.04
CA ASN A 267 -13.89 10.03 -39.79
C ASN A 267 -12.51 10.65 -39.56
N VAL A 268 -12.04 10.71 -38.31
CA VAL A 268 -10.69 11.20 -37.98
C VAL A 268 -9.61 10.31 -38.59
N ALA A 269 -9.81 8.99 -38.64
CA ALA A 269 -8.88 8.05 -39.24
C ALA A 269 -8.56 8.35 -40.72
N LYS A 270 -9.42 9.08 -41.44
CA LYS A 270 -9.19 9.49 -42.84
C LYS A 270 -8.27 10.71 -42.96
N THR A 271 -8.22 11.54 -41.93
CA THR A 271 -7.49 12.83 -41.94
C THR A 271 -6.32 12.86 -40.96
N LEU A 272 -6.21 11.86 -40.08
CA LEU A 272 -5.09 11.73 -39.15
C LEU A 272 -3.79 11.49 -39.92
N GLU A 273 -2.79 12.33 -39.68
CA GLU A 273 -1.44 12.20 -40.20
C GLU A 273 -0.46 12.28 -39.03
N ILE A 274 0.33 11.22 -38.80
CA ILE A 274 1.44 11.26 -37.86
C ILE A 274 2.63 11.86 -38.60
N ARG A 275 3.09 13.02 -38.14
CA ARG A 275 4.16 13.78 -38.79
C ARG A 275 5.54 13.38 -38.29
N ASP A 276 5.65 13.28 -36.97
CA ASP A 276 6.92 13.03 -36.31
C ASP A 276 6.69 12.15 -35.07
N THR A 277 7.64 11.27 -34.81
CA THR A 277 7.58 10.31 -33.72
C THR A 277 8.94 10.13 -33.08
N GLN A 278 8.98 10.28 -31.77
CA GLN A 278 10.17 9.97 -30.98
C GLN A 278 9.85 8.82 -30.04
N GLN A 279 10.47 7.66 -30.28
CA GLN A 279 10.46 6.54 -29.34
C GLN A 279 11.63 6.67 -28.38
N PHE A 280 11.41 6.41 -27.09
CA PHE A 280 12.49 6.36 -26.10
C PHE A 280 12.13 5.49 -24.90
N LEU A 281 13.12 5.13 -24.10
CA LEU A 281 12.93 4.52 -22.79
C LEU A 281 13.20 5.54 -21.68
N ALA A 282 12.36 5.53 -20.65
CA ALA A 282 12.62 6.27 -19.42
C ALA A 282 12.94 5.31 -18.28
N PRO A 283 14.02 5.56 -17.51
CA PRO A 283 14.37 4.74 -16.38
C PRO A 283 13.50 5.08 -15.17
N TYR A 284 13.02 4.05 -14.49
CA TYR A 284 12.37 4.15 -13.20
C TYR A 284 13.12 3.30 -12.20
N TYR A 285 13.39 3.86 -11.04
CA TYR A 285 13.90 3.10 -9.92
C TYR A 285 12.76 2.34 -9.26
N HIS A 286 12.97 1.05 -9.05
CA HIS A 286 12.03 0.18 -8.37
C HIS A 286 12.75 -0.60 -7.29
N SER A 287 12.10 -0.78 -6.16
CA SER A 287 12.56 -1.75 -5.18
C SER A 287 11.41 -2.31 -4.36
N MET A 288 11.64 -3.53 -3.91
CA MET A 288 10.73 -4.31 -3.10
C MET A 288 11.50 -4.91 -1.93
N GLY A 289 10.84 -4.96 -0.79
CA GLY A 289 11.46 -5.47 0.42
C GLY A 289 10.47 -5.56 1.56
N THR A 290 11.00 -5.76 2.76
CA THR A 290 10.19 -5.88 3.98
C THR A 290 10.54 -4.77 4.94
N LEU A 291 9.54 -3.98 5.29
CA LEU A 291 9.62 -2.99 6.34
C LEU A 291 9.31 -3.65 7.67
N PHE A 292 10.25 -3.55 8.60
CA PHE A 292 10.10 -3.95 9.99
C PHE A 292 9.94 -2.68 10.84
N GLN A 293 8.99 -2.67 11.76
CA GLN A 293 8.72 -1.53 12.62
C GLN A 293 8.50 -1.94 14.05
N ALA A 294 8.99 -1.11 14.97
CA ALA A 294 8.56 -1.10 16.36
C ALA A 294 7.93 0.26 16.67
N ALA A 295 6.68 0.26 17.14
CA ALA A 295 5.93 1.46 17.45
C ALA A 295 5.66 1.54 18.95
N PHE A 296 6.08 2.64 19.57
CA PHE A 296 5.74 2.98 20.95
C PHE A 296 4.67 4.06 20.95
N GLY A 297 3.59 3.83 21.67
CA GLY A 297 2.44 4.73 21.69
C GLY A 297 1.46 4.44 22.80
N ARG A 298 0.21 4.89 22.61
CA ARG A 298 -0.90 4.62 23.52
C ARG A 298 -2.05 3.96 22.80
N ASP A 299 -2.73 3.05 23.50
CA ASP A 299 -4.03 2.57 23.06
C ASP A 299 -5.01 3.77 23.02
N PRO A 300 -5.70 4.04 21.90
CA PRO A 300 -6.57 5.20 21.78
C PRO A 300 -7.77 5.14 22.74
N ARG A 301 -8.19 3.95 23.16
CA ARG A 301 -9.33 3.71 24.05
C ARG A 301 -8.92 3.72 25.52
N THR A 302 -7.91 2.95 25.89
CA THR A 302 -7.52 2.80 27.31
C THR A 302 -6.46 3.80 27.75
N GLN A 303 -5.77 4.45 26.80
CA GLN A 303 -4.61 5.32 27.03
C GLN A 303 -3.39 4.59 27.61
N ASP A 304 -3.42 3.26 27.72
CA ASP A 304 -2.29 2.46 28.18
C ASP A 304 -1.14 2.55 27.18
N LYS A 305 0.10 2.62 27.70
CA LYS A 305 1.30 2.55 26.87
C LYS A 305 1.36 1.19 26.16
N LYS A 306 1.80 1.19 24.92
CA LYS A 306 1.99 -0.01 24.08
C LYS A 306 3.31 0.09 23.33
N LEU A 307 3.98 -1.04 23.18
CA LEU A 307 5.13 -1.22 22.31
C LEU A 307 4.82 -2.42 21.41
N LEU A 308 4.78 -2.20 20.10
CA LEU A 308 4.33 -3.21 19.13
C LEU A 308 5.38 -3.40 18.04
N PHE A 309 5.74 -4.65 17.77
CA PHE A 309 6.50 -5.04 16.60
C PHE A 309 5.56 -5.41 15.46
N THR A 310 5.84 -4.89 14.26
CA THR A 310 5.02 -5.11 13.06
C THR A 310 5.91 -5.18 11.83
N MET A 311 5.41 -5.79 10.77
CA MET A 311 6.15 -5.94 9.53
C MET A 311 5.21 -5.89 8.33
N ALA A 312 5.71 -5.40 7.19
CA ALA A 312 4.98 -5.43 5.93
C ALA A 312 5.92 -5.48 4.72
N SER A 313 5.55 -6.25 3.71
CA SER A 313 6.17 -6.16 2.38
C SER A 313 5.77 -4.83 1.74
N LEU A 314 6.75 -4.08 1.26
CA LEU A 314 6.55 -2.82 0.55
C LEU A 314 7.11 -2.91 -0.86
N GLU A 315 6.46 -2.18 -1.76
CA GLU A 315 6.87 -2.01 -3.15
C GLU A 315 6.84 -0.51 -3.47
N GLY A 316 7.92 0.00 -4.07
CA GLY A 316 8.09 1.41 -4.41
C GLY A 316 8.64 1.60 -5.82
N ALA A 317 8.21 2.67 -6.48
CA ALA A 317 8.62 3.03 -7.83
C ALA A 317 8.75 4.55 -7.98
N LEU A 318 9.84 5.03 -8.57
CA LEU A 318 10.16 6.44 -8.73
C LEU A 318 10.77 6.70 -10.09
N SER A 319 10.57 7.91 -10.64
CA SER A 319 11.33 8.34 -11.82
C SER A 319 12.82 8.35 -11.46
N ALA A 320 13.66 7.73 -12.28
CA ALA A 320 15.11 7.80 -12.15
C ALA A 320 15.69 8.93 -13.01
N GLN A 321 14.88 9.91 -13.43
CA GLN A 321 15.32 11.01 -14.29
C GLN A 321 14.51 12.27 -13.98
N ASP A 322 15.15 13.43 -14.20
CA ASP A 322 14.56 14.76 -14.01
C ASP A 322 14.49 15.56 -15.32
N LEU A 323 14.79 14.92 -16.46
CA LEU A 323 14.90 15.53 -17.78
C LEU A 323 13.53 15.76 -18.44
N ALA A 324 12.52 14.98 -18.05
CA ALA A 324 11.16 15.06 -18.57
C ALA A 324 10.13 14.83 -17.45
N ALA A 325 9.04 15.61 -17.48
CA ALA A 325 7.90 15.43 -16.59
C ALA A 325 7.05 14.23 -17.04
N LEU A 326 7.53 13.03 -16.75
CA LEU A 326 6.84 11.78 -17.09
C LEU A 326 5.90 11.34 -15.96
N PRO A 327 4.80 10.63 -16.28
CA PRO A 327 3.93 10.05 -15.27
C PRO A 327 4.69 9.10 -14.32
N PRO A 328 4.26 8.99 -13.04
CA PRO A 328 4.81 7.99 -12.14
C PRO A 328 4.52 6.58 -12.68
N MET A 329 5.40 5.62 -12.42
CA MET A 329 5.27 4.27 -12.96
C MET A 329 4.00 3.54 -12.48
N GLY A 330 3.56 3.82 -11.25
CA GLY A 330 2.56 3.02 -10.53
C GLY A 330 3.19 1.79 -9.87
N LYS A 331 2.36 0.85 -9.38
CA LYS A 331 2.82 -0.44 -8.85
C LYS A 331 3.21 -1.39 -9.99
N MET A 332 4.30 -2.14 -9.85
CA MET A 332 4.70 -3.15 -10.83
C MET A 332 3.95 -4.46 -10.70
N SER A 333 3.21 -4.68 -9.60
CA SER A 333 2.28 -5.81 -9.48
C SER A 333 1.28 -5.94 -10.66
N TYR A 334 1.12 -4.89 -11.49
CA TYR A 334 0.29 -4.92 -12.71
C TYR A 334 1.05 -5.33 -13.99
N LEU A 335 2.38 -5.44 -13.94
CA LEU A 335 3.24 -5.71 -15.10
C LEU A 335 3.58 -7.20 -15.14
N LYS A 336 2.89 -7.96 -16.01
CA LYS A 336 2.94 -9.43 -15.97
C LYS A 336 4.27 -10.04 -16.42
N THR A 337 5.06 -9.37 -17.25
CA THR A 337 6.35 -9.90 -17.73
C THR A 337 7.29 -8.77 -18.16
N LEU A 338 8.46 -8.72 -17.55
CA LEU A 338 9.60 -7.87 -17.89
C LEU A 338 10.64 -8.69 -18.66
N ILE A 339 11.43 -8.01 -19.47
CA ILE A 339 12.56 -8.60 -20.19
C ILE A 339 13.87 -8.00 -19.69
N SER A 340 14.97 -8.73 -19.83
CA SER A 340 16.30 -8.18 -19.56
C SER A 340 16.56 -6.99 -20.50
N ALA A 341 17.08 -5.89 -19.96
CA ALA A 341 17.44 -4.72 -20.77
C ALA A 341 18.52 -5.04 -21.82
N ALA A 342 19.32 -6.10 -21.60
CA ALA A 342 20.29 -6.59 -22.58
C ALA A 342 19.65 -7.12 -23.87
N GLN A 343 18.37 -7.52 -23.83
CA GLN A 343 17.63 -8.01 -25.00
C GLN A 343 17.05 -6.86 -25.86
N LEU A 344 17.13 -5.62 -25.38
CA LEU A 344 16.62 -4.47 -26.12
C LEU A 344 17.47 -4.15 -27.35
N LYS A 345 16.82 -3.63 -28.39
CA LYS A 345 17.47 -3.24 -29.64
C LYS A 345 18.64 -2.27 -29.39
N PRO A 346 19.74 -2.37 -30.16
CA PRO A 346 20.92 -1.54 -29.95
C PRO A 346 20.67 -0.04 -30.15
N ASP A 347 19.74 0.32 -31.03
CA ASP A 347 19.41 1.66 -31.49
C ASP A 347 18.35 2.40 -30.66
N ILE A 348 17.84 1.78 -29.58
CA ILE A 348 16.81 2.43 -28.76
C ILE A 348 17.41 3.55 -27.92
N GLN A 349 16.86 4.75 -28.08
CA GLN A 349 17.23 5.93 -27.31
C GLN A 349 16.64 5.88 -25.91
N VAL A 350 17.38 6.37 -24.93
CA VAL A 350 16.95 6.41 -23.53
C VAL A 350 17.21 7.77 -22.89
N LEU A 351 16.41 8.09 -21.87
CA LEU A 351 16.75 9.17 -20.93
C LEU A 351 17.79 8.67 -19.95
N ALA A 352 18.79 9.49 -19.66
CA ALA A 352 19.85 9.15 -18.72
C ALA A 352 19.27 9.01 -17.30
N PRO A 353 19.55 7.89 -16.59
CA PRO A 353 19.24 7.82 -15.18
C PRO A 353 20.09 8.85 -14.42
N ASN A 354 19.50 9.50 -13.42
CA ASN A 354 20.24 10.31 -12.48
C ASN A 354 21.22 9.40 -11.72
N LYS A 355 22.43 9.91 -11.44
CA LYS A 355 23.51 9.11 -10.84
C LYS A 355 23.30 8.85 -9.34
N ASP A 356 22.23 9.37 -8.76
CA ASP A 356 22.00 9.36 -7.34
C ASP A 356 21.18 8.14 -6.92
N ALA A 357 21.84 6.99 -6.78
CA ALA A 357 21.21 5.78 -6.22
C ALA A 357 20.71 6.02 -4.78
N ASP A 358 21.19 7.07 -4.09
CA ASP A 358 20.65 7.52 -2.81
C ASP A 358 19.24 8.10 -2.94
N THR A 359 18.77 8.47 -4.14
CA THR A 359 17.39 8.91 -4.37
C THR A 359 16.37 7.80 -4.04
N LEU A 360 16.70 6.52 -4.29
CA LEU A 360 15.88 5.38 -3.84
C LEU A 360 15.84 5.31 -2.32
N ASN A 361 17.01 5.33 -1.67
CA ASN A 361 17.11 5.30 -0.21
C ASN A 361 16.36 6.49 0.44
N ASN A 362 16.46 7.68 -0.14
CA ASN A 362 15.78 8.90 0.33
C ASN A 362 14.25 8.80 0.18
N ALA A 363 13.78 8.21 -0.92
CA ALA A 363 12.36 7.98 -1.12
C ALA A 363 11.83 6.78 -0.33
N TYR A 364 12.66 5.79 0.02
CA TYR A 364 12.36 4.80 1.05
C TYR A 364 12.35 5.42 2.44
N GLY A 365 13.15 6.45 2.70
CA GLY A 365 13.07 7.24 3.93
C GLY A 365 11.68 7.87 4.16
N GLU A 366 10.89 8.09 3.10
CA GLU A 366 9.46 8.45 3.22
C GLU A 366 8.58 7.24 3.59
N LEU A 367 8.95 6.03 3.17
CA LEU A 367 8.27 4.78 3.52
C LEU A 367 8.53 4.38 4.99
N ASP A 368 9.73 4.62 5.51
CA ASP A 368 10.08 4.41 6.92
C ASP A 368 9.19 5.22 7.88
N LYS A 369 8.71 6.38 7.44
CA LYS A 369 7.77 7.24 8.20
C LYS A 369 6.33 6.70 8.21
N LYS A 370 5.98 5.73 7.36
CA LYS A 370 4.61 5.22 7.28
C LYS A 370 4.35 4.23 8.40
N GLN A 371 3.45 4.60 9.30
CA GLN A 371 2.98 3.71 10.35
C GLN A 371 2.19 2.53 9.75
N LEU A 372 2.70 1.31 9.94
CA LEU A 372 2.06 0.07 9.47
C LEU A 372 0.82 -0.29 10.29
N ASP A 373 0.90 -0.21 11.62
CA ASP A 373 -0.22 -0.48 12.51
C ASP A 373 -0.75 0.80 13.16
N ARG A 374 -2.00 1.14 12.84
CA ARG A 374 -2.73 2.32 13.37
C ARG A 374 -3.59 2.01 14.59
N SER A 375 -3.47 0.82 15.16
CA SER A 375 -4.18 0.40 16.38
C SER A 375 -3.78 1.23 17.61
N ILE A 376 -2.59 1.85 17.58
CA ILE A 376 -2.09 2.74 18.63
C ILE A 376 -1.86 4.16 18.12
N GLN A 377 -2.05 5.13 19.01
CA GLN A 377 -1.59 6.50 18.83
C GLN A 377 -0.07 6.52 19.04
N THR A 378 0.67 6.43 17.93
CA THR A 378 2.14 6.36 17.94
C THR A 378 2.76 7.65 18.45
N ILE A 379 3.69 7.52 19.39
CA ILE A 379 4.51 8.60 19.95
C ILE A 379 5.92 8.54 19.37
N LYS A 380 6.50 7.35 19.25
CA LYS A 380 7.81 7.08 18.66
C LYS A 380 7.72 5.85 17.76
N LEU A 381 8.45 5.88 16.65
CA LEU A 381 8.49 4.81 15.66
C LEU A 381 9.96 4.52 15.31
N GLY A 382 10.35 3.26 15.40
CA GLY A 382 11.57 2.74 14.82
C GLY A 382 11.24 1.90 13.59
N SER A 383 12.05 2.01 12.54
CA SER A 383 11.84 1.32 11.27
C SER A 383 13.16 0.82 10.71
N SER A 384 13.11 -0.34 10.06
CA SER A 384 14.21 -0.90 9.28
C SER A 384 13.63 -1.53 8.03
N PHE A 385 14.08 -1.07 6.86
CA PHE A 385 13.71 -1.67 5.59
C PHE A 385 14.79 -2.65 5.13
N ALA A 386 14.41 -3.91 4.96
CA ALA A 386 15.23 -4.90 4.29
C ALA A 386 14.87 -4.93 2.81
N GLU A 387 15.68 -4.27 1.99
CA GLU A 387 15.58 -4.34 0.54
C GLU A 387 15.93 -5.75 0.06
N GLU A 388 15.14 -6.29 -0.87
CA GLU A 388 15.30 -7.64 -1.41
C GLU A 388 15.50 -7.64 -2.91
N VAL A 389 14.92 -6.66 -3.59
CA VAL A 389 15.04 -6.44 -5.01
C VAL A 389 15.25 -4.97 -5.23
N LYS A 390 16.25 -4.64 -6.05
CA LYS A 390 16.48 -3.31 -6.58
C LYS A 390 16.59 -3.38 -8.10
N ALA A 391 15.85 -2.53 -8.81
CA ALA A 391 15.81 -2.54 -10.25
C ALA A 391 15.79 -1.13 -10.86
N VAL A 392 16.39 -1.00 -12.03
CA VAL A 392 16.06 0.03 -13.01
C VAL A 392 15.13 -0.58 -14.03
N VAL A 393 13.92 -0.04 -14.09
CA VAL A 393 12.85 -0.46 -14.98
C VAL A 393 12.75 0.54 -16.12
N TRP A 394 13.13 0.10 -17.32
CA TRP A 394 13.07 0.88 -18.54
C TRP A 394 11.66 0.81 -19.13
N ARG A 395 10.89 1.90 -18.99
CA ARG A 395 9.52 1.98 -19.53
C ARG A 395 9.53 2.62 -20.93
N PRO A 396 8.88 2.00 -21.93
CA PRO A 396 8.81 2.55 -23.27
C PRO A 396 7.78 3.68 -23.37
N TRP A 397 8.21 4.77 -23.99
CA TRP A 397 7.41 5.96 -24.25
C TRP A 397 7.52 6.38 -25.72
N TRP A 398 6.47 7.04 -26.20
CA TRP A 398 6.43 7.67 -27.50
C TRP A 398 5.94 9.11 -27.37
N VAL A 399 6.61 10.05 -28.04
CA VAL A 399 6.02 11.35 -28.38
C VAL A 399 5.50 11.24 -29.81
N ALA A 400 4.21 11.54 -29.99
CA ALA A 400 3.53 11.51 -31.28
C ALA A 400 3.03 12.91 -31.64
N ASN A 401 3.65 13.51 -32.66
CA ASN A 401 3.19 14.76 -33.27
C ASN A 401 2.28 14.41 -34.45
N PHE A 402 1.05 14.90 -34.46
CA PHE A 402 0.07 14.57 -35.50
C PHE A 402 -0.85 15.72 -35.83
N ILE A 403 -1.39 15.68 -37.05
CA ILE A 403 -2.53 16.49 -37.45
C ILE A 403 -3.79 15.65 -37.43
N ALA A 404 -4.83 16.15 -36.77
CA ALA A 404 -6.17 15.59 -36.83
C ALA A 404 -7.21 16.71 -37.00
N ALA A 405 -8.07 16.58 -38.02
CA ALA A 405 -9.13 17.56 -38.29
C ALA A 405 -8.66 19.03 -38.37
N GLY A 406 -7.43 19.25 -38.86
CA GLY A 406 -6.83 20.59 -39.03
C GLY A 406 -6.11 21.15 -37.80
N ASN A 407 -6.07 20.41 -36.68
CA ASN A 407 -5.30 20.79 -35.49
C ASN A 407 -3.99 20.01 -35.44
N ASP A 408 -2.90 20.70 -35.09
CA ASP A 408 -1.60 20.10 -34.77
C ASP A 408 -1.55 19.84 -33.25
N GLU A 409 -1.38 18.58 -32.85
CA GLU A 409 -1.34 18.16 -31.45
C GLU A 409 -0.14 17.23 -31.21
N SER A 410 0.36 17.24 -29.97
CA SER A 410 1.45 16.36 -29.53
C SER A 410 1.03 15.60 -28.28
N LEU A 411 1.14 14.27 -28.31
CA LEU A 411 0.73 13.38 -27.23
C LEU A 411 1.89 12.51 -26.74
N LEU A 412 1.95 12.30 -25.43
CA LEU A 412 2.76 11.26 -24.79
C LEU A 412 1.96 9.97 -24.77
N VAL A 413 2.49 8.93 -25.40
CA VAL A 413 1.89 7.60 -25.46
C VAL A 413 2.75 6.63 -24.66
N ASP A 414 2.12 5.94 -23.71
CA ASP A 414 2.75 4.88 -22.93
C ASP A 414 2.83 3.62 -23.76
N GLY A 415 4.05 3.30 -24.20
CA GLY A 415 4.32 2.13 -25.03
C GLY A 415 4.05 0.81 -24.30
N ALA A 416 4.01 0.80 -22.97
CA ALA A 416 3.71 -0.40 -22.18
C ALA A 416 2.21 -0.71 -22.15
N SER A 417 1.38 0.28 -21.82
CA SER A 417 -0.08 0.09 -21.80
C SER A 417 -0.69 0.09 -23.20
N GLY A 418 -0.07 0.74 -24.17
CA GLY A 418 -0.64 1.01 -25.49
C GLY A 418 -1.64 2.17 -25.47
N SER A 419 -1.55 3.08 -24.50
CA SER A 419 -2.52 4.14 -24.29
C SER A 419 -1.86 5.52 -24.15
N VAL A 420 -2.62 6.57 -24.44
CA VAL A 420 -2.15 7.96 -24.31
C VAL A 420 -2.17 8.36 -22.85
N ALA A 421 -1.02 8.77 -22.32
CA ALA A 421 -0.89 9.22 -20.95
C ALA A 421 -1.26 10.71 -20.77
N GLY A 422 -1.10 11.51 -21.81
CA GLY A 422 -1.42 12.93 -21.77
C GLY A 422 -0.76 13.74 -22.89
N PRO A 423 -0.73 15.08 -22.77
CA PRO A 423 0.07 15.94 -23.64
C PRO A 423 1.55 15.55 -23.60
N ALA A 424 2.24 15.67 -24.73
CA ALA A 424 3.68 15.42 -24.77
C ALA A 424 4.44 16.47 -23.95
N PRO A 425 5.36 16.07 -23.04
CA PRO A 425 6.30 17.00 -22.44
C PRO A 425 7.31 17.46 -23.51
N PHE A 426 7.89 18.64 -23.32
CA PHE A 426 9.05 19.04 -24.10
C PHE A 426 10.27 18.22 -23.65
N ILE A 427 10.92 17.54 -24.59
CA ILE A 427 12.16 16.78 -24.35
C ILE A 427 13.17 17.25 -25.39
N ASN A 428 14.31 17.78 -24.93
CA ASN A 428 15.40 18.15 -25.84
C ASN A 428 16.01 16.87 -26.42
N SER A 429 16.06 16.74 -27.75
CA SER A 429 16.59 15.54 -28.41
C SER A 429 18.07 15.27 -28.08
N GLU A 430 18.82 16.29 -27.67
CA GLU A 430 20.22 16.16 -27.24
C GLU A 430 20.38 15.41 -25.90
N VAL A 431 19.30 15.24 -25.12
CA VAL A 431 19.36 14.50 -23.84
C VAL A 431 19.22 12.99 -24.02
N PHE A 432 18.85 12.53 -25.22
CA PHE A 432 18.79 11.12 -25.53
C PHE A 432 20.19 10.56 -25.70
N GLN A 433 20.40 9.38 -25.12
CA GLN A 433 21.64 8.63 -25.22
C GLN A 433 21.36 7.16 -25.52
N ASP A 434 22.40 6.42 -25.84
CA ASP A 434 22.33 4.97 -25.93
C ASP A 434 22.08 4.35 -24.55
N LEU A 435 21.43 3.18 -24.54
CA LEU A 435 21.26 2.39 -23.33
C LEU A 435 22.64 2.11 -22.67
N PRO A 436 22.84 2.44 -21.38
CA PRO A 436 24.13 2.30 -20.72
C PRO A 436 24.72 0.89 -20.81
N ALA A 437 26.04 0.77 -20.92
CA ALA A 437 26.72 -0.53 -20.99
C ALA A 437 26.39 -1.44 -19.79
N ALA A 438 26.24 -0.86 -18.59
CA ALA A 438 25.83 -1.58 -17.39
C ALA A 438 24.42 -2.20 -17.52
N ALA A 439 23.49 -1.54 -18.22
CA ALA A 439 22.16 -2.08 -18.49
C ALA A 439 22.16 -3.20 -19.56
N ARG A 440 23.22 -3.28 -20.36
CA ARG A 440 23.44 -4.36 -21.33
C ARG A 440 24.29 -5.51 -20.78
N ALA A 441 24.88 -5.36 -19.60
CA ALA A 441 25.75 -6.37 -19.03
C ALA A 441 24.94 -7.59 -18.57
N PRO A 442 25.36 -8.82 -18.92
CA PRO A 442 24.63 -10.04 -18.53
C PRO A 442 24.55 -10.25 -17.02
N GLY A 443 25.51 -9.71 -16.25
CA GLY A 443 25.51 -9.73 -14.78
C GLY A 443 24.49 -8.81 -14.12
N GLY A 444 23.81 -7.93 -14.86
CA GLY A 444 22.75 -7.07 -14.31
C GLY A 444 21.36 -7.72 -14.30
N SER A 445 21.27 -9.06 -14.37
CA SER A 445 20.00 -9.77 -14.50
C SER A 445 19.98 -11.10 -13.77
N LEU A 446 18.76 -11.50 -13.37
CA LEU A 446 18.50 -12.81 -12.79
C LEU A 446 18.92 -13.92 -13.77
N HIS A 447 19.55 -14.96 -13.24
CA HIS A 447 19.95 -16.12 -14.02
C HIS A 447 19.79 -17.41 -13.23
N PHE A 448 19.80 -18.53 -13.95
CA PHE A 448 19.66 -19.84 -13.34
C PHE A 448 21.01 -20.45 -12.96
N GLN A 449 21.03 -21.05 -11.78
CA GLN A 449 22.09 -21.95 -11.33
C GLN A 449 21.48 -23.37 -11.11
N PRO A 450 22.24 -24.46 -11.33
CA PRO A 450 21.75 -25.81 -11.08
C PRO A 450 21.25 -26.01 -9.66
N MET A 451 20.27 -26.89 -9.44
CA MET A 451 19.74 -27.22 -8.10
C MET A 451 20.59 -28.26 -7.33
N GLU A 452 21.68 -28.74 -7.92
CA GLU A 452 22.46 -29.85 -7.34
C GLU A 452 23.35 -29.41 -6.18
N CYS A 453 23.43 -30.22 -5.13
CA CYS A 453 24.36 -30.04 -4.03
C CYS A 453 25.81 -30.25 -4.52
N PRO A 454 26.71 -29.26 -4.35
CA PRO A 454 28.08 -29.35 -4.86
C PRO A 454 28.92 -30.42 -4.16
N THR A 455 28.46 -30.96 -3.02
CA THR A 455 29.18 -32.01 -2.29
C THR A 455 28.76 -33.43 -2.67
N CYS A 456 27.45 -33.69 -2.83
CA CYS A 456 26.94 -35.05 -3.01
C CYS A 456 26.13 -35.27 -4.29
N GLY A 457 25.86 -34.22 -5.07
CA GLY A 457 25.10 -34.27 -6.32
C GLY A 457 23.58 -34.38 -6.14
N ASP A 458 23.07 -34.54 -4.92
CA ASP A 458 21.63 -34.59 -4.66
C ASP A 458 20.96 -33.24 -4.94
N GLU A 459 19.73 -33.26 -5.48
CA GLU A 459 18.98 -32.05 -5.79
C GLU A 459 18.44 -31.39 -4.52
N PHE A 460 18.59 -30.06 -4.39
CA PHE A 460 17.97 -29.34 -3.28
C PHE A 460 16.45 -29.40 -3.35
N ARG A 461 15.79 -29.29 -2.18
CA ARG A 461 14.34 -29.17 -2.13
C ARG A 461 13.90 -27.90 -2.87
N TYR A 462 12.85 -28.03 -3.69
CA TYR A 462 12.27 -26.89 -4.39
C TYR A 462 11.55 -25.96 -3.40
N GLU A 463 12.18 -24.82 -3.10
CA GLU A 463 11.68 -23.81 -2.19
C GLU A 463 11.79 -22.43 -2.84
N THR A 464 10.66 -21.83 -3.17
CA THR A 464 10.58 -20.59 -3.97
C THR A 464 11.26 -19.39 -3.32
N ASP A 465 11.28 -19.32 -1.99
CA ASP A 465 11.74 -18.15 -1.23
C ASP A 465 12.98 -18.44 -0.39
N ALA A 466 13.61 -19.59 -0.60
CA ALA A 466 14.79 -19.97 0.16
C ALA A 466 16.00 -19.16 -0.27
N VAL A 467 16.60 -18.41 0.66
CA VAL A 467 17.88 -17.72 0.46
C VAL A 467 19.07 -18.65 0.72
N MET A 468 18.85 -19.79 1.38
CA MET A 468 19.85 -20.82 1.62
C MET A 468 19.23 -22.21 1.45
N HIS A 469 20.02 -23.17 0.95
CA HIS A 469 19.53 -24.46 0.48
C HIS A 469 20.09 -25.61 1.31
N PHE A 470 19.19 -26.30 2.01
CA PHE A 470 19.51 -27.48 2.81
C PHE A 470 19.50 -28.75 1.94
N CYS A 471 20.60 -29.50 1.94
CA CYS A 471 20.67 -30.79 1.26
C CYS A 471 20.11 -31.91 2.15
N SER A 472 19.02 -32.55 1.71
CA SER A 472 18.38 -33.67 2.41
C SER A 472 19.25 -34.92 2.52
N ASN A 473 20.26 -35.08 1.65
CA ASN A 473 21.12 -36.26 1.66
C ASN A 473 22.37 -36.11 2.55
N CYS A 474 23.11 -35.01 2.43
CA CYS A 474 24.36 -34.83 3.19
C CYS A 474 24.27 -33.87 4.38
N HIS A 475 23.08 -33.28 4.59
CA HIS A 475 22.76 -32.31 5.65
C HIS A 475 23.71 -31.11 5.69
N ARG A 476 24.22 -30.71 4.52
CA ARG A 476 24.97 -29.46 4.36
C ARG A 476 24.04 -28.36 3.91
N LEU A 477 24.36 -27.14 4.31
CA LEU A 477 23.63 -25.94 3.95
C LEU A 477 24.49 -25.07 3.04
N PHE A 478 23.88 -24.53 1.99
CA PHE A 478 24.59 -23.68 1.04
C PHE A 478 23.86 -22.35 0.84
N ASP A 479 24.63 -21.27 0.85
CA ASP A 479 24.21 -19.99 0.30
C ASP A 479 24.53 -19.97 -1.20
N ALA A 480 23.58 -19.53 -2.02
CA ALA A 480 23.71 -19.53 -3.47
C ALA A 480 23.67 -18.09 -3.98
N ASP A 481 24.79 -17.66 -4.57
CA ASP A 481 24.97 -16.31 -5.09
C ASP A 481 25.38 -16.35 -6.57
N GLY A 482 25.71 -15.19 -7.14
CA GLY A 482 26.16 -15.09 -8.53
C GLY A 482 27.52 -15.75 -8.81
N GLU A 483 28.32 -16.06 -7.79
CA GLU A 483 29.66 -16.65 -7.93
C GLU A 483 29.64 -18.17 -7.78
N GLY A 484 28.69 -18.72 -7.03
CA GLY A 484 28.66 -20.15 -6.76
C GLY A 484 27.73 -20.54 -5.62
N LYS A 485 28.14 -21.58 -4.91
CA LYS A 485 27.46 -22.08 -3.71
C LYS A 485 28.49 -22.19 -2.61
N THR A 486 28.29 -21.44 -1.54
CA THR A 486 29.19 -21.41 -0.40
C THR A 486 28.56 -22.18 0.76
N GLU A 487 29.32 -23.09 1.36
CA GLU A 487 28.83 -23.86 2.50
C GLU A 487 28.72 -22.97 3.75
N ILE A 488 27.59 -23.07 4.44
CA ILE A 488 27.30 -22.33 5.68
C ILE A 488 27.23 -23.29 6.86
N GLU A 489 27.97 -22.96 7.92
CA GLU A 489 27.85 -23.69 9.19
C GLU A 489 26.53 -23.38 9.90
N TYR A 490 25.94 -24.40 10.51
CA TYR A 490 24.74 -24.26 11.32
C TYR A 490 24.77 -25.21 12.53
N ASP A 491 23.94 -24.92 13.52
CA ASP A 491 23.68 -25.77 14.68
C ASP A 491 22.24 -26.29 14.67
N HIS A 492 21.93 -27.25 15.53
CA HIS A 492 20.55 -27.71 15.70
C HIS A 492 20.19 -27.93 17.17
N GLY A 493 18.91 -27.78 17.49
CA GLY A 493 18.37 -28.12 18.80
C GLY A 493 18.35 -29.63 19.01
N LYS A 494 18.54 -30.06 20.25
CA LYS A 494 18.32 -31.45 20.64
C LYS A 494 16.87 -31.84 20.37
N GLU A 495 16.67 -33.01 19.77
CA GLU A 495 15.34 -33.55 19.45
C GLU A 495 14.42 -33.52 20.67
N ILE A 496 13.19 -33.07 20.45
CA ILE A 496 12.09 -33.22 21.40
C ILE A 496 11.54 -34.64 21.18
N PRO A 497 11.30 -35.44 22.22
CA PRO A 497 10.79 -36.81 22.08
C PRO A 497 9.43 -36.95 21.37
N GLU A 498 8.74 -35.85 21.10
CA GLU A 498 7.45 -35.82 20.41
C GLU A 498 7.65 -35.87 18.89
N GLU A 499 6.96 -36.80 18.21
CA GLU A 499 6.96 -36.95 16.74
C GLU A 499 6.35 -35.73 15.99
N ASP A 500 5.83 -34.75 16.73
CA ASP A 500 5.10 -33.58 16.21
C ASP A 500 5.83 -32.25 16.47
N ALA A 501 7.09 -32.15 16.06
CA ALA A 501 7.82 -30.89 16.02
C ALA A 501 8.11 -30.43 14.58
N ASP A 502 8.12 -29.12 14.38
CA ASP A 502 8.62 -28.47 13.17
C ASP A 502 10.07 -28.02 13.39
N LEU A 503 10.95 -28.27 12.43
CA LEU A 503 12.33 -27.79 12.44
C LEU A 503 12.38 -26.37 11.86
N VAL A 504 12.29 -25.37 12.74
CA VAL A 504 12.21 -23.95 12.37
C VAL A 504 13.61 -23.32 12.38
N PRO A 505 14.05 -22.61 11.32
CA PRO A 505 15.34 -21.94 11.32
C PRO A 505 15.30 -20.62 12.10
N PHE A 506 16.34 -20.38 12.90
CA PHE A 506 16.58 -19.15 13.63
C PHE A 506 18.00 -18.67 13.41
N TRP A 507 18.18 -17.35 13.34
CA TRP A 507 19.47 -16.74 13.60
C TRP A 507 19.63 -16.50 15.10
N ARG A 508 20.66 -17.10 15.69
CA ARG A 508 21.03 -16.89 17.09
C ARG A 508 22.16 -15.88 17.19
N PHE A 509 21.91 -14.78 17.89
CA PHE A 509 22.89 -13.75 18.17
C PHE A 509 23.22 -13.72 19.65
N PRO A 510 24.50 -13.76 20.06
CA PRO A 510 24.88 -13.29 21.38
C PRO A 510 24.41 -11.84 21.54
N LEU A 511 23.68 -11.51 22.61
CA LEU A 511 23.17 -10.16 22.79
C LEU A 511 24.36 -9.22 23.03
N GLN A 512 24.58 -8.30 22.09
CA GLN A 512 25.58 -7.23 22.12
C GLN A 512 24.94 -6.03 21.42
N LEU A 513 23.99 -5.41 22.10
CA LEU A 513 23.19 -4.32 21.56
C LEU A 513 23.86 -3.00 21.90
N MET A 514 24.38 -2.31 20.88
CA MET A 514 24.87 -0.95 21.01
C MET A 514 23.71 0.02 20.89
N THR A 515 23.36 0.71 21.96
CA THR A 515 22.34 1.75 21.98
C THR A 515 22.81 3.00 21.21
N GLY A 516 21.87 3.85 20.81
CA GLY A 516 22.13 5.13 20.15
C GLY A 516 22.94 6.13 20.99
N ASN A 517 23.03 5.92 22.31
CA ASN A 517 23.93 6.69 23.20
C ASN A 517 25.31 6.02 23.40
N GLY A 518 25.58 4.88 22.76
CA GLY A 518 26.88 4.21 22.74
C GLY A 518 27.11 3.16 23.83
N SER A 519 26.14 2.91 24.72
CA SER A 519 26.22 1.81 25.69
C SER A 519 26.05 0.45 25.02
N ILE A 520 26.73 -0.58 25.54
CA ILE A 520 26.58 -1.96 25.07
C ILE A 520 25.80 -2.74 26.12
N ILE A 521 24.71 -3.36 25.69
CA ILE A 521 23.83 -4.20 26.52
C ILE A 521 24.02 -5.66 26.12
N THR A 522 24.21 -6.52 27.12
CA THR A 522 24.51 -7.95 26.92
C THR A 522 23.42 -8.90 27.41
N ASP A 523 22.41 -8.38 28.11
CA ASP A 523 21.29 -9.16 28.65
C ASP A 523 19.97 -8.36 28.60
N LEU A 524 18.86 -9.09 28.61
CA LEU A 524 17.52 -8.51 28.50
C LEU A 524 17.09 -7.76 29.75
N LYS A 525 17.67 -8.05 30.92
CA LYS A 525 17.31 -7.38 32.18
C LYS A 525 17.78 -5.92 32.13
N HIS A 526 19.04 -5.69 31.76
CA HIS A 526 19.57 -4.33 31.59
C HIS A 526 18.86 -3.57 30.46
N LEU A 527 18.44 -4.26 29.39
CA LEU A 527 17.62 -3.64 28.35
C LEU A 527 16.27 -3.14 28.90
N LYS A 528 15.59 -3.96 29.70
CA LYS A 528 14.30 -3.60 30.32
C LYS A 528 14.44 -2.42 31.29
N ASP A 529 15.43 -2.46 32.16
CA ASP A 529 15.69 -1.42 33.15
C ASP A 529 16.14 -0.09 32.53
N GLY A 530 16.90 -0.16 31.43
CA GLY A 530 17.38 1.01 30.72
C GLY A 530 16.26 1.89 30.16
N ILE A 531 15.18 1.26 29.65
CA ILE A 531 14.04 2.01 29.10
C ILE A 531 13.11 2.56 30.21
N ASP A 532 13.12 1.98 31.41
CA ASP A 532 12.47 2.55 32.62
C ASP A 532 13.21 3.83 33.10
N GLY A 533 14.49 3.98 32.74
CA GLY A 533 15.29 5.17 33.06
C GLY A 533 15.74 5.25 34.52
N ARG A 534 15.53 4.19 35.31
CA ARG A 534 15.93 4.14 36.73
C ARG A 534 17.18 3.33 37.03
N MET A 535 17.61 2.40 36.15
CA MET A 535 18.82 1.56 36.32
C MET A 535 19.09 1.09 37.77
N ASP A 536 18.03 0.85 38.56
CA ASP A 536 18.11 0.73 40.02
C ASP A 536 17.81 -0.70 40.52
N GLN A 537 17.51 -1.65 39.63
CA GLN A 537 17.04 -2.99 39.99
C GLN A 537 18.08 -4.10 39.81
N ILE A 538 19.18 -3.85 39.09
CA ILE A 538 20.30 -4.79 38.95
C ILE A 538 21.48 -4.21 39.73
N GLY A 539 21.86 -4.85 40.84
CA GLY A 539 23.08 -4.47 41.56
C GLY A 539 24.32 -4.71 40.70
N ASP A 540 25.40 -3.97 40.96
CA ASP A 540 26.69 -4.01 40.23
C ASP A 540 27.35 -5.42 40.15
N GLU A 541 26.81 -6.42 40.87
CA GLU A 541 27.40 -7.75 41.07
C GLU A 541 26.62 -8.91 40.44
N ALA A 542 25.56 -8.67 39.64
CA ALA A 542 24.94 -9.77 38.89
C ALA A 542 25.94 -10.28 37.84
N GLU A 543 26.37 -11.55 37.95
CA GLU A 543 27.15 -12.22 36.92
C GLU A 543 26.53 -11.92 35.54
N GLN A 544 27.30 -11.30 34.65
CA GLN A 544 26.87 -10.93 33.30
C GLN A 544 26.63 -12.21 32.49
N GLU A 545 25.48 -12.85 32.70
CA GLU A 545 24.97 -13.89 31.81
C GLU A 545 24.70 -13.24 30.45
N GLN A 546 25.43 -13.66 29.42
CA GLN A 546 25.20 -13.18 28.06
C GLN A 546 23.95 -13.87 27.50
N ASP A 547 22.86 -13.12 27.37
CA ASP A 547 21.65 -13.63 26.73
C ASP A 547 21.89 -13.86 25.23
N SER A 548 21.06 -14.71 24.63
CA SER A 548 21.02 -14.88 23.17
C SER A 548 19.68 -14.41 22.63
N LEU A 549 19.73 -13.60 21.58
CA LEU A 549 18.57 -13.22 20.79
C LEU A 549 18.35 -14.24 19.68
N TRP A 550 17.14 -14.79 19.63
CA TRP A 550 16.71 -15.78 18.66
C TRP A 550 15.71 -15.16 17.72
N VAL A 551 16.06 -14.99 16.44
CA VAL A 551 15.17 -14.38 15.46
C VAL A 551 14.81 -15.40 14.37
N PRO A 552 13.52 -15.67 14.11
CA PRO A 552 13.12 -16.61 13.07
C PRO A 552 13.64 -16.18 11.70
N ALA A 553 14.18 -17.13 10.94
CA ALA A 553 14.69 -16.90 9.58
C ALA A 553 13.65 -17.27 8.51
N ILE A 554 12.37 -16.98 8.76
CA ILE A 554 11.24 -17.41 7.93
C ILE A 554 10.45 -16.22 7.41
N ARG A 555 9.66 -16.47 6.36
CA ARG A 555 8.64 -15.54 5.86
C ARG A 555 7.29 -16.24 5.81
N CYS A 556 6.22 -15.45 5.95
CA CYS A 556 4.86 -15.93 5.71
C CYS A 556 4.22 -15.15 4.54
N ILE A 557 3.24 -15.78 3.88
CA ILE A 557 2.53 -15.21 2.72
C ILE A 557 1.89 -13.86 3.08
N ASN A 558 1.34 -13.76 4.29
CA ASN A 558 0.66 -12.57 4.79
C ASN A 558 1.50 -11.91 5.90
N THR A 559 1.66 -10.60 5.80
CA THR A 559 2.44 -9.76 6.72
C THR A 559 1.89 -9.75 8.15
N ARG A 560 0.56 -9.82 8.33
CA ARG A 560 -0.10 -9.97 9.64
C ARG A 560 0.18 -11.33 10.24
N LEU A 561 0.08 -12.40 9.43
CA LEU A 561 0.44 -13.75 9.87
C LEU A 561 1.91 -13.85 10.23
N MET A 562 2.78 -13.19 9.47
CA MET A 562 4.22 -13.12 9.75
C MET A 562 4.48 -12.45 11.10
N THR A 563 3.82 -11.31 11.38
CA THR A 563 3.92 -10.63 12.69
C THR A 563 3.49 -11.56 13.84
N SER A 564 2.35 -12.25 13.69
CA SER A 564 1.85 -13.20 14.70
C SER A 564 2.82 -14.36 14.93
N ALA A 565 3.33 -14.96 13.84
CA ALA A 565 4.29 -16.06 13.90
C ALA A 565 5.56 -15.66 14.64
N PHE A 566 6.12 -14.49 14.33
CA PHE A 566 7.32 -13.96 14.99
C PHE A 566 7.10 -13.76 16.50
N ASN A 567 5.93 -13.27 16.90
CA ASN A 567 5.61 -13.06 18.31
C ASN A 567 5.40 -14.41 19.04
N HIS A 568 4.71 -15.38 18.43
CA HIS A 568 4.54 -16.72 19.00
C HIS A 568 5.87 -17.45 19.18
N LEU A 569 6.75 -17.40 18.17
CA LEU A 569 8.08 -18.00 18.23
C LEU A 569 8.97 -17.31 19.26
N PHE A 570 8.91 -15.98 19.36
CA PHE A 570 9.62 -15.22 20.40
C PHE A 570 9.25 -15.74 21.79
N MET A 571 7.95 -15.77 22.08
CA MET A 571 7.44 -16.18 23.38
C MET A 571 7.82 -17.62 23.69
N HIS A 572 7.71 -18.54 22.72
CA HIS A 572 8.09 -19.93 22.93
C HIS A 572 9.56 -20.08 23.30
N VAL A 573 10.48 -19.51 22.52
CA VAL A 573 11.92 -19.66 22.72
C VAL A 573 12.39 -18.95 24.00
N ALA A 574 11.80 -17.79 24.32
CA ALA A 574 12.10 -17.08 25.56
C ALA A 574 11.73 -17.89 26.82
N HIS A 575 10.64 -18.65 26.78
CA HIS A 575 10.21 -19.50 27.91
C HIS A 575 10.87 -20.88 27.93
N ASN A 576 11.39 -21.35 26.79
CA ASN A 576 11.96 -22.69 26.62
C ASN A 576 13.32 -22.59 25.93
N PRO A 577 14.37 -22.12 26.63
CA PRO A 577 15.70 -21.93 26.04
C PRO A 577 16.24 -23.27 25.47
N PRO A 578 16.60 -23.31 24.18
CA PRO A 578 16.93 -24.56 23.51
C PRO A 578 18.30 -25.09 23.93
N ARG A 579 18.43 -26.42 23.98
CA ARG A 579 19.72 -27.10 24.11
C ARG A 579 20.27 -27.42 22.74
N LEU A 580 21.52 -27.03 22.48
CA LEU A 580 22.11 -27.07 21.14
C LEU A 580 23.13 -28.19 20.98
N ILE A 581 23.14 -28.74 19.78
CA ILE A 581 24.15 -29.65 19.25
C ILE A 581 24.86 -28.88 18.14
N ARG A 582 26.20 -28.87 18.20
CA ARG A 582 27.01 -28.16 17.21
C ARG A 582 27.12 -28.95 15.93
N GLY A 583 26.96 -28.26 14.80
CA GLY A 583 27.13 -28.83 13.47
C GLY A 583 25.88 -29.54 12.93
N ARG A 584 26.09 -30.24 11.82
CA ARG A 584 25.04 -30.87 11.02
C ARG A 584 24.30 -32.01 11.72
N PHE A 585 23.11 -32.32 11.20
CA PHE A 585 22.35 -33.50 11.63
C PHE A 585 23.11 -34.79 11.28
N PRO A 586 23.02 -35.84 12.13
CA PRO A 586 23.50 -37.18 11.80
C PRO A 586 22.94 -37.67 10.46
N LEU A 587 23.72 -38.43 9.69
CA LEU A 587 23.33 -38.88 8.33
C LEU A 587 22.24 -39.97 8.34
N ASP A 588 22.01 -40.60 9.48
CA ASP A 588 20.93 -41.55 9.73
C ASP A 588 19.58 -40.86 10.02
N ASN A 589 19.59 -39.55 10.28
CA ASN A 589 18.38 -38.76 10.44
C ASN A 589 17.81 -38.36 9.08
N THR A 590 16.51 -38.08 9.04
CA THR A 590 15.83 -37.52 7.84
C THR A 590 15.18 -36.17 8.20
N PRO A 591 15.97 -35.13 8.52
CA PRO A 591 15.43 -33.84 8.93
C PRO A 591 14.68 -33.16 7.79
N LEU A 592 13.52 -32.58 8.11
CA LEU A 592 12.71 -31.78 7.20
C LEU A 592 12.61 -30.34 7.72
N PRO A 593 13.68 -29.54 7.61
CA PRO A 593 13.65 -28.15 8.04
C PRO A 593 12.66 -27.33 7.22
N TRP A 594 12.16 -26.25 7.81
CA TRP A 594 11.48 -25.18 7.08
C TRP A 594 12.49 -24.38 6.23
N PRO A 595 12.02 -23.71 5.16
CA PRO A 595 12.87 -22.87 4.32
C PRO A 595 13.49 -21.72 5.12
N ILE A 596 14.72 -21.35 4.78
CA ILE A 596 15.38 -20.14 5.28
C ILE A 596 15.06 -19.02 4.31
N CYS A 597 14.25 -18.04 4.73
CA CYS A 597 13.77 -16.96 3.87
C CYS A 597 14.36 -15.58 4.21
N LEU A 598 15.20 -15.50 5.24
CA LEU A 598 15.87 -14.28 5.67
C LEU A 598 17.35 -14.59 5.94
N ASP A 599 18.24 -13.81 5.33
CA ASP A 599 19.67 -13.91 5.58
C ASP A 599 20.06 -13.26 6.92
N GLU A 600 21.30 -13.50 7.34
CA GLU A 600 21.80 -13.02 8.62
C GLU A 600 21.84 -11.49 8.71
N GLN A 601 22.19 -10.80 7.62
CA GLN A 601 22.33 -9.35 7.59
C GLN A 601 20.96 -8.67 7.69
N GLN A 602 19.97 -9.15 6.92
CA GLN A 602 18.57 -8.71 7.01
C GLN A 602 18.06 -8.85 8.43
N VAL A 603 18.27 -10.02 9.05
CA VAL A 603 17.82 -10.28 10.41
C VAL A 603 18.52 -9.41 11.43
N ARG A 604 19.84 -9.26 11.36
CA ARG A 604 20.62 -8.41 12.27
C ARG A 604 20.15 -6.95 12.23
N ASN A 605 19.76 -6.45 11.05
CA ASN A 605 19.33 -5.06 10.89
C ASN A 605 18.02 -4.75 11.63
N PHE A 606 17.04 -5.66 11.63
CA PHE A 606 15.76 -5.44 12.33
C PHE A 606 15.69 -6.08 13.72
N ALA A 607 16.65 -6.93 14.10
CA ALA A 607 16.68 -7.60 15.39
C ALA A 607 16.48 -6.67 16.61
N PRO A 608 17.02 -5.44 16.65
CA PRO A 608 16.71 -4.48 17.71
C PRO A 608 15.20 -4.14 17.81
N LEU A 609 14.52 -3.96 16.69
CA LEU A 609 13.08 -3.68 16.67
C LEU A 609 12.27 -4.90 17.15
N TYR A 610 12.73 -6.11 16.84
CA TYR A 610 12.10 -7.36 17.26
C TYR A 610 12.14 -7.56 18.79
N LEU A 611 13.13 -6.98 19.49
CA LEU A 611 13.20 -6.95 20.96
C LEU A 611 12.03 -6.20 21.62
N ALA A 612 11.22 -5.46 20.86
CA ALA A 612 9.94 -4.94 21.35
C ALA A 612 9.06 -6.04 21.99
N ASN A 613 9.16 -7.29 21.53
CA ASN A 613 8.45 -8.44 22.11
C ASN A 613 8.97 -8.87 23.49
N ALA A 614 10.14 -8.40 23.92
CA ALA A 614 10.70 -8.74 25.23
C ALA A 614 9.99 -8.04 26.39
N PHE A 615 9.28 -6.94 26.12
CA PHE A 615 8.68 -6.07 27.14
C PHE A 615 7.24 -6.48 27.44
N ASP A 616 6.94 -6.73 28.71
CA ASP A 616 5.57 -6.99 29.15
C ASP A 616 4.82 -5.68 29.45
N ASN A 617 3.53 -5.78 29.79
CA ASN A 617 2.73 -4.61 30.13
C ASN A 617 3.26 -3.84 31.35
N ARG A 618 3.93 -4.52 32.30
CA ARG A 618 4.49 -3.90 33.50
C ARG A 618 5.75 -3.11 33.15
N ASP A 619 6.62 -3.66 32.31
CA ASP A 619 7.80 -2.98 31.77
C ASP A 619 7.34 -1.71 31.02
N ILE A 620 6.41 -1.89 30.06
CA ILE A 620 5.89 -0.82 29.20
C ILE A 620 5.21 0.31 29.98
N ALA A 621 4.52 0.02 31.09
CA ALA A 621 3.90 1.04 31.93
C ALA A 621 4.94 2.04 32.49
N ARG A 622 6.15 1.57 32.77
CA ARG A 622 7.23 2.35 33.39
C ARG A 622 8.12 3.08 32.39
N VAL A 623 8.21 2.56 31.16
CA VAL A 623 8.98 3.13 30.03
C VAL A 623 8.91 4.65 29.95
N ASN A 624 10.07 5.29 29.86
CA ASN A 624 10.20 6.70 29.53
C ASN A 624 10.28 6.88 28.00
N VAL A 625 9.41 7.73 27.45
CA VAL A 625 9.34 8.06 26.01
C VAL A 625 10.69 8.49 25.43
N HIS A 626 11.49 9.20 26.22
CA HIS A 626 12.77 9.75 25.75
C HIS A 626 13.83 8.67 25.57
N ASP A 627 13.70 7.54 26.27
CA ASP A 627 14.71 6.48 26.29
C ASP A 627 14.43 5.39 25.25
N VAL A 628 13.17 5.19 24.82
CA VAL A 628 12.80 4.17 23.81
C VAL A 628 13.58 4.32 22.50
N GLY A 629 13.74 5.55 22.00
CA GLY A 629 14.45 5.81 20.75
C GLY A 629 15.91 5.35 20.82
N PRO A 630 16.74 5.98 21.68
CA PRO A 630 18.14 5.63 21.82
C PRO A 630 18.39 4.18 22.24
N TRP A 631 17.56 3.59 23.11
CA TRP A 631 17.82 2.25 23.63
C TRP A 631 17.36 1.11 22.74
N LEU A 632 16.34 1.33 21.90
CA LEU A 632 15.72 0.26 21.11
C LEU A 632 15.71 0.58 19.61
N PHE A 633 15.24 1.77 19.22
CA PHE A 633 14.99 2.09 17.80
C PHE A 633 16.26 2.49 17.06
N ASP A 634 17.18 3.18 17.73
CA ASP A 634 18.47 3.60 17.17
C ASP A 634 19.58 2.57 17.45
N ALA A 635 19.24 1.48 18.14
CA ALA A 635 20.19 0.48 18.59
C ALA A 635 20.64 -0.44 17.45
N LYS A 636 21.87 -0.97 17.56
CA LYS A 636 22.48 -1.86 16.57
C LYS A 636 23.01 -3.12 17.25
N LEU A 637 22.72 -4.26 16.65
CA LEU A 637 23.27 -5.53 17.10
C LEU A 637 24.68 -5.71 16.51
N LEU A 638 25.70 -5.80 17.37
CA LEU A 638 27.11 -5.85 16.94
C LEU A 638 27.59 -7.27 16.62
N SER A 639 26.93 -8.28 17.17
CA SER A 639 27.33 -9.67 17.02
C SER A 639 26.87 -10.26 15.68
N SER A 640 27.61 -11.24 15.18
CA SER A 640 27.19 -12.08 14.06
C SER A 640 26.26 -13.19 14.53
N GLY A 641 25.25 -13.47 13.73
CA GLY A 641 24.33 -14.59 13.95
C GLY A 641 24.95 -15.93 13.58
N ARG A 642 24.53 -16.99 14.29
CA ARG A 642 24.76 -18.38 13.89
C ARG A 642 23.41 -19.02 13.58
N LEU A 643 23.25 -19.55 12.37
CA LEU A 643 22.01 -20.21 11.99
C LEU A 643 21.83 -21.48 12.83
N THR A 644 20.61 -21.68 13.32
CA THR A 644 20.25 -22.81 14.16
C THR A 644 18.86 -23.33 13.79
N TYR A 645 18.70 -24.62 13.55
CA TYR A 645 17.38 -25.25 13.42
C TYR A 645 16.87 -25.69 14.79
N LEU A 646 15.74 -25.15 15.24
CA LEU A 646 15.12 -25.53 16.50
C LEU A 646 13.90 -26.42 16.26
N PRO A 647 13.77 -27.55 16.98
CA PRO A 647 12.51 -28.27 17.03
C PRO A 647 11.50 -27.44 17.84
N ILE A 648 10.43 -27.00 17.19
CA ILE A 648 9.33 -26.25 17.79
C ILE A 648 8.08 -27.13 17.79
N PRO A 649 7.40 -27.34 18.93
CA PRO A 649 6.18 -28.15 18.97
C PRO A 649 5.13 -27.66 17.99
N ARG A 650 4.48 -28.58 17.26
CA ARG A 650 3.52 -28.22 16.21
C ARG A 650 2.36 -27.36 16.73
N ALA A 651 1.96 -27.53 17.99
CA ALA A 651 0.94 -26.68 18.62
C ALA A 651 1.28 -25.18 18.60
N VAL A 652 2.57 -24.82 18.56
CA VAL A 652 3.03 -23.42 18.46
C VAL A 652 2.96 -22.93 17.01
N THR A 653 3.28 -23.80 16.05
CA THR A 653 3.43 -23.45 14.63
C THR A 653 2.14 -23.63 13.81
N GLU A 654 1.19 -24.45 14.25
CA GLU A 654 0.02 -24.90 13.47
C GLU A 654 -0.76 -23.74 12.83
N THR A 655 -0.93 -22.65 13.58
CA THR A 655 -1.67 -21.45 13.14
C THR A 655 -1.06 -20.73 11.94
N PHE A 656 0.24 -20.90 11.69
CA PHE A 656 0.95 -20.22 10.60
C PHE A 656 1.76 -21.14 9.68
N ARG A 657 1.95 -22.42 10.04
CA ARG A 657 2.76 -23.42 9.31
C ARG A 657 2.40 -23.53 7.83
N ALA A 658 1.10 -23.58 7.53
CA ALA A 658 0.62 -23.69 6.15
C ALA A 658 1.05 -22.49 5.28
N TYR A 659 1.28 -21.33 5.89
CA TYR A 659 1.55 -20.06 5.26
C TYR A 659 3.04 -19.67 5.25
N VAL A 660 3.95 -20.56 5.66
CA VAL A 660 5.39 -20.33 5.52
C VAL A 660 5.79 -20.36 4.04
N GLY A 661 6.59 -19.38 3.62
CA GLY A 661 6.87 -19.01 2.23
C GLY A 661 5.98 -17.86 1.74
N ARG A 662 6.27 -17.27 0.58
CA ARG A 662 5.48 -16.19 -0.04
C ARG A 662 4.38 -16.70 -0.95
N TYR A 663 4.48 -17.93 -1.43
CA TYR A 663 3.56 -18.42 -2.45
C TYR A 663 3.12 -19.87 -2.22
N LYS A 664 1.84 -20.02 -1.88
CA LYS A 664 1.06 -21.24 -2.11
C LYS A 664 -0.31 -20.80 -2.60
N GLY A 665 -0.56 -20.86 -3.92
CA GLY A 665 -1.82 -20.39 -4.52
C GLY A 665 -3.08 -20.96 -3.83
N GLY A 666 -3.02 -22.19 -3.33
CA GLY A 666 -4.10 -22.80 -2.54
C GLY A 666 -4.24 -22.26 -1.10
N ALA A 667 -3.16 -21.81 -0.46
CA ALA A 667 -3.20 -21.27 0.90
C ALA A 667 -3.73 -19.84 0.95
N LEU A 668 -3.52 -19.04 -0.10
CA LEU A 668 -4.07 -17.68 -0.21
C LEU A 668 -5.61 -17.72 -0.29
N ALA A 669 -6.16 -18.60 -1.12
CA ALA A 669 -7.60 -18.81 -1.23
C ALA A 669 -8.24 -19.28 0.09
N ALA A 670 -7.54 -20.11 0.86
CA ALA A 670 -7.99 -20.56 2.18
C ALA A 670 -7.92 -19.45 3.25
N ALA A 671 -6.90 -18.58 3.21
CA ALA A 671 -6.74 -17.48 4.16
C ALA A 671 -7.70 -16.30 3.91
N GLN A 672 -8.11 -16.08 2.65
CA GLN A 672 -9.07 -15.04 2.26
C GLN A 672 -10.53 -15.48 2.43
N GLY A 673 -10.80 -16.79 2.56
CA GLY A 673 -12.13 -17.36 2.76
C GLY A 673 -12.51 -17.70 4.20
N GLY A 674 -11.73 -17.22 5.18
CA GLY A 674 -11.89 -17.53 6.62
C GLY A 674 -12.43 -16.40 7.46
#